data_AF-A0A915M7D6-F1
#
_entry.id   AF-A0A915M7D6-F1
#
_cell.length_a   1.000
_cell.length_b   1.000
_cell.length_c   1.000
_cell.angle_alpha   90.00
_cell.angle_beta   90.00
_cell.angle_gamma   90.00
#
_symmetry.space_group_name_H-M   'P 1'
#
loop_
_entity.id
_entity.type
_entity.pdbx_description
1 polymer ?
#
loop_
_entity_poly.entity_id
_entity_poly.type
_entity_poly.pdbx_seq_one_letter_code
_entity_poly.pdbx_strand_id
1 'polypeptide(L)'
;MGIRLDGASAFAGSVISQHYDSLLVKVIARARNHHSAASKLVRSLKEFRIRGVKTNIPFLINVLEQPEFRTGVVDTLFIDEHPELFNFKPSQNRAQKLLHYLGHLKVNGPLTPLVTDLPPRNVQPVVPPVPADQPPPAGLRDILLKQGPEAFAKAVRKNKGCLLTDTTFRDAHQSLLATRVRTYDMVKISPFMAYNFSNLFSMEVWGGATFNVTLQFLHECPWERLETLRRLIPNIPFQMLFRGANAVGYSSYPDNVIDKFCELSVKSGIDVFRVFDSLNYLPNMLVGMEAAGKAGGVVEAAISYTGDVSNPEAKRYNLDYYLKLADELVKANAHILAIKDMAGVLKPEAAKLLITALRDRHPDIPIHTAMTGVASMIECAKAGADVVDAAVDSMSGMTSQPSMGAIVAALERTKHATGLNMENISKYNAYWEIARQLYQPFESSVSMKSGNSDAYALGLGEQFDEVKKMYAEANLALGDIIKVTPSSKIVGDLAQFMVQNKLTLETLAERAEELSFPKSVVEFMQGLIGQPPYGFPEPLRTKILRGKKKIDDRPGEGMPPMDLDKKKKELEEKHGRKLREVDVMSSAMFPREFDDFEQFRQTYGPVDKLETRVFLVGPNVAEEVNVEIEKGKNLIIQHLAEGKLNSKGERETFFELNGQMRSMFILDQEASKDIVVRPKAMPGIKGQIGAPMPGDILEVKVKVGDKVSPKQTLFVLSAMKMEMSVDSPIAGTVKAIHLTTGDKVGPQDLVIEIEQQE
;
A
#
# COMPACT_ATOMS: atom_id res chain seq x y z
N MET A 1 -19.90 -14.74 -43.24
CA MET A 1 -19.66 -14.27 -44.62
C MET A 1 -20.27 -12.89 -44.87
N GLY A 2 -19.59 -12.05 -45.66
CA GLY A 2 -20.05 -10.70 -46.02
C GLY A 2 -19.23 -9.54 -45.44
N ILE A 3 -17.96 -9.76 -45.09
CA ILE A 3 -16.99 -8.71 -44.78
C ILE A 3 -15.91 -8.75 -45.86
N ARG A 4 -15.56 -7.60 -46.42
CA ARG A 4 -14.45 -7.40 -47.35
C ARG A 4 -13.47 -6.39 -46.71
N LEU A 5 -12.18 -6.70 -46.78
CA LEU A 5 -11.11 -5.83 -46.34
C LEU A 5 -10.26 -5.44 -47.55
N ASP A 6 -10.12 -4.15 -47.79
CA ASP A 6 -9.21 -3.60 -48.80
C ASP A 6 -8.13 -2.85 -48.04
N GLY A 7 -7.01 -3.53 -47.77
CA GLY A 7 -5.87 -2.96 -47.06
C GLY A 7 -5.10 -1.97 -47.94
N ALA A 8 -4.62 -0.88 -47.34
CA ALA A 8 -3.59 -0.04 -47.92
C ALA A 8 -2.20 -0.59 -47.49
N SER A 9 -1.26 0.28 -47.12
CA SER A 9 0.09 -0.10 -46.67
C SER A 9 0.20 -0.49 -45.19
N ALA A 10 -0.91 -0.85 -44.53
CA ALA A 10 -0.93 -1.16 -43.11
C ALA A 10 -0.75 -2.66 -42.85
N PHE A 11 0.46 -3.05 -42.45
CA PHE A 11 0.81 -4.41 -42.02
C PHE A 11 1.67 -4.36 -40.76
N ALA A 12 1.90 -5.51 -40.11
CA ALA A 12 2.72 -5.54 -38.90
C ALA A 12 4.14 -5.02 -39.19
N GLY A 13 4.56 -3.96 -38.50
CA GLY A 13 5.85 -3.31 -38.70
C GLY A 13 5.86 -2.14 -39.70
N SER A 14 4.73 -1.84 -40.36
CA SER A 14 4.64 -0.69 -41.27
C SER A 14 4.77 0.65 -40.52
N VAL A 15 5.59 1.57 -41.04
CA VAL A 15 5.68 2.96 -40.54
C VAL A 15 4.73 3.83 -41.36
N ILE A 16 3.75 4.44 -40.70
CA ILE A 16 2.77 5.31 -41.36
C ILE A 16 3.38 6.70 -41.53
N SER A 17 3.61 7.12 -42.77
CA SER A 17 4.17 8.43 -43.11
C SER A 17 3.12 9.54 -42.98
N GLN A 18 3.58 10.76 -42.66
CA GLN A 18 2.74 11.96 -42.65
C GLN A 18 2.54 12.55 -44.06
N HIS A 19 3.23 12.03 -45.08
CA HIS A 19 3.19 12.58 -46.44
C HIS A 19 1.99 12.13 -47.28
N TYR A 20 1.22 11.15 -46.81
CA TYR A 20 0.06 10.59 -47.50
C TYR A 20 -1.18 10.62 -46.60
N ASP A 21 -2.31 10.18 -47.13
CA ASP A 21 -3.52 10.03 -46.32
C ASP A 21 -3.34 8.98 -45.21
N SER A 22 -4.16 9.09 -44.16
CA SER A 22 -4.08 8.22 -42.98
C SER A 22 -4.83 6.89 -43.15
N LEU A 23 -5.14 6.48 -44.37
CA LEU A 23 -5.95 5.30 -44.65
C LEU A 23 -5.17 4.02 -44.33
N LEU A 24 -5.65 3.24 -43.35
CA LEU A 24 -5.06 1.95 -42.99
C LEU A 24 -5.71 0.79 -43.75
N VAL A 25 -7.04 0.68 -43.66
CA VAL A 25 -7.83 -0.40 -44.28
C VAL A 25 -9.26 0.07 -44.48
N LYS A 26 -9.87 -0.29 -45.60
CA LYS A 26 -11.32 -0.13 -45.82
C LYS A 26 -12.04 -1.40 -45.38
N VAL A 27 -13.07 -1.23 -44.56
CA VAL A 27 -13.90 -2.34 -44.05
C VAL A 27 -15.29 -2.21 -44.64
N ILE A 28 -15.70 -3.18 -45.45
CA ILE A 28 -16.96 -3.15 -46.18
C ILE A 28 -17.81 -4.35 -45.74
N ALA A 29 -19.05 -4.11 -45.32
CA ALA A 29 -19.99 -5.18 -44.98
C ALA A 29 -21.15 -5.25 -45.97
N ARG A 30 -21.59 -6.47 -46.28
CA ARG A 30 -22.79 -6.74 -47.08
C ARG A 30 -23.75 -7.64 -46.30
N ALA A 31 -25.03 -7.27 -46.31
CA ALA A 31 -26.13 -8.03 -45.72
C ALA A 31 -27.44 -7.77 -46.49
N ARG A 32 -28.53 -8.42 -46.07
CA ARG A 32 -29.85 -8.29 -46.70
C ARG A 32 -30.56 -6.96 -46.40
N ASN A 33 -30.18 -6.29 -45.32
CA ASN A 33 -30.71 -4.99 -44.93
C ASN A 33 -29.61 -4.16 -44.25
N HIS A 34 -29.84 -2.84 -44.17
CA HIS A 34 -28.90 -1.87 -43.61
C HIS A 34 -28.51 -2.18 -42.17
N HIS A 35 -29.51 -2.45 -41.32
CA HIS A 35 -29.27 -2.79 -39.90
C HIS A 35 -28.32 -3.97 -39.71
N SER A 36 -28.46 -5.03 -40.52
CA SER A 36 -27.59 -6.20 -40.48
C SER A 36 -26.19 -5.90 -41.01
N ALA A 37 -26.06 -5.02 -42.01
CA ALA A 37 -24.77 -4.60 -42.54
C ALA A 37 -24.00 -3.74 -41.52
N ALA A 38 -24.68 -2.76 -40.91
CA ALA A 38 -24.14 -1.94 -39.82
C ALA A 38 -23.69 -2.81 -38.64
N SER A 39 -24.51 -3.77 -38.21
CA SER A 39 -24.16 -4.69 -37.11
C SER A 39 -22.93 -5.56 -37.43
N LYS A 40 -22.77 -5.99 -38.69
CA LYS A 40 -21.56 -6.68 -39.17
C LYS A 40 -20.33 -5.78 -39.14
N LEU A 41 -20.45 -4.49 -39.50
CA LEU A 41 -19.36 -3.51 -39.39
C LEU A 41 -18.97 -3.30 -37.93
N VAL A 42 -19.93 -3.11 -37.03
CA VAL A 42 -19.67 -2.96 -35.58
C VAL A 42 -18.88 -4.16 -35.06
N ARG A 43 -19.32 -5.39 -35.40
CA ARG A 43 -18.61 -6.62 -35.02
C ARG A 43 -17.18 -6.63 -35.55
N SER A 44 -16.97 -6.34 -36.84
CA SER A 44 -15.64 -6.33 -37.45
C SER A 44 -14.73 -5.25 -36.86
N LEU A 45 -15.24 -4.04 -36.61
CA LEU A 45 -14.51 -2.95 -35.98
C LEU A 45 -14.10 -3.29 -34.53
N LYS A 46 -14.98 -3.95 -33.77
CA LYS A 46 -14.68 -4.47 -32.43
C LYS A 46 -13.67 -5.61 -32.44
N GLU A 47 -13.52 -6.32 -33.57
CA GLU A 47 -12.56 -7.40 -33.77
C GLU A 47 -11.16 -6.88 -34.18
N PHE A 48 -11.09 -5.75 -34.89
CA PHE A 48 -9.81 -5.13 -35.27
C PHE A 48 -8.90 -4.85 -34.07
N ARG A 49 -7.61 -5.16 -34.24
CA ARG A 49 -6.55 -4.86 -33.27
C ARG A 49 -5.43 -4.11 -33.98
N ILE A 50 -5.45 -2.79 -33.85
CA ILE A 50 -4.43 -1.89 -34.39
C ILE A 50 -3.73 -1.22 -33.21
N ARG A 51 -2.39 -1.28 -33.20
CA ARG A 51 -1.52 -0.77 -32.13
C ARG A 51 -0.41 0.07 -32.76
N GLY A 52 0.10 1.05 -32.02
CA GLY A 52 1.13 1.99 -32.47
C GLY A 52 0.60 3.34 -32.95
N VAL A 53 -0.64 3.40 -33.44
CA VAL A 53 -1.32 4.64 -33.85
C VAL A 53 -2.73 4.72 -33.28
N LYS A 54 -3.24 5.94 -33.08
CA LYS A 54 -4.67 6.17 -32.78
C LYS A 54 -5.49 5.92 -34.04
N THR A 55 -6.72 5.43 -33.89
CA THR A 55 -7.63 5.16 -35.01
C THR A 55 -9.00 5.79 -34.76
N ASN A 56 -9.76 5.98 -35.83
CA ASN A 56 -11.14 6.46 -35.78
C ASN A 56 -12.17 5.36 -35.45
N ILE A 57 -11.73 4.13 -35.13
CA ILE A 57 -12.62 3.00 -34.83
C ILE A 57 -13.68 3.33 -33.76
N PRO A 58 -13.36 3.98 -32.61
CA PRO A 58 -14.37 4.32 -31.61
C PRO A 58 -15.47 5.23 -32.15
N PHE A 59 -15.09 6.24 -32.94
CA PHE A 59 -16.04 7.14 -33.60
C PHE A 59 -16.94 6.38 -34.58
N LEU A 60 -16.35 5.52 -35.43
CA LEU A 60 -17.11 4.70 -36.38
C LEU A 60 -18.10 3.76 -35.69
N ILE A 61 -17.73 3.18 -34.54
CA ILE A 61 -18.65 2.36 -33.73
C ILE A 61 -19.80 3.21 -33.21
N ASN A 62 -19.53 4.40 -32.66
CA ASN A 62 -20.58 5.31 -32.19
C ASN A 62 -21.57 5.67 -33.32
N VAL A 63 -21.07 6.01 -34.51
CA VAL A 63 -21.89 6.27 -35.70
C VAL A 63 -22.75 5.06 -36.06
N LEU A 64 -22.16 3.87 -36.14
CA LEU A 64 -22.87 2.64 -36.55
C LEU A 64 -23.87 2.14 -35.51
N GLU A 65 -23.71 2.52 -34.24
CA GLU A 65 -24.63 2.17 -33.14
C GLU A 65 -25.73 3.23 -32.93
N GLN A 66 -25.59 4.42 -33.51
CA GLN A 66 -26.57 5.52 -33.40
C GLN A 66 -27.91 5.13 -34.10
N PRO A 67 -29.08 5.41 -33.49
CA PRO A 67 -30.39 4.97 -34.00
C PRO A 67 -30.79 5.44 -35.41
N GLU A 68 -30.58 6.71 -35.73
CA GLU A 68 -30.86 7.34 -37.03
C GLU A 68 -29.96 6.76 -38.13
N PHE A 69 -28.67 6.59 -37.85
CA PHE A 69 -27.78 5.89 -38.76
C PHE A 69 -28.24 4.46 -39.00
N ARG A 70 -28.67 3.72 -37.96
CA ARG A 70 -29.15 2.33 -38.09
C ARG A 70 -30.45 2.19 -38.86
N THR A 71 -31.30 3.21 -38.85
CA THR A 71 -32.56 3.24 -39.61
C THR A 71 -32.38 3.79 -41.03
N GLY A 72 -31.23 4.41 -41.32
CA GLY A 72 -30.87 4.92 -42.64
C GLY A 72 -31.47 6.30 -42.94
N VAL A 73 -31.98 6.99 -41.92
CA VAL A 73 -32.52 8.35 -42.02
C VAL A 73 -31.46 9.29 -41.50
N VAL A 74 -30.51 9.66 -42.36
CA VAL A 74 -29.43 10.60 -42.02
C VAL A 74 -29.23 11.57 -43.17
N ASP A 75 -28.80 12.79 -42.85
CA ASP A 75 -28.41 13.80 -43.83
C ASP A 75 -26.94 14.22 -43.65
N THR A 76 -26.54 15.32 -44.30
CA THR A 76 -25.18 15.83 -44.24
C THR A 76 -24.81 16.51 -42.92
N LEU A 77 -25.80 16.86 -42.08
CA LEU A 77 -25.61 17.53 -40.79
C LEU A 77 -25.57 16.53 -39.62
N PHE A 78 -25.95 15.27 -39.85
CA PHE A 78 -25.96 14.19 -38.84
C PHE A 78 -24.78 14.21 -37.85
N ILE A 79 -23.53 14.30 -38.32
CA ILE A 79 -22.39 14.28 -37.38
C ILE A 79 -22.34 15.53 -36.50
N ASP A 80 -22.68 16.70 -37.05
CA ASP A 80 -22.64 17.98 -36.36
C ASP A 80 -23.80 18.11 -35.34
N GLU A 81 -24.94 17.46 -35.63
CA GLU A 81 -26.12 17.43 -34.76
C GLU A 81 -26.03 16.40 -33.62
N HIS A 82 -25.07 15.47 -33.69
CA HIS A 82 -24.84 14.42 -32.69
C HIS A 82 -23.46 14.53 -32.01
N PRO A 83 -23.23 15.56 -31.16
CA PRO A 83 -21.96 15.73 -30.46
C PRO A 83 -21.59 14.54 -29.55
N GLU A 84 -22.58 13.74 -29.13
CA GLU A 84 -22.34 12.52 -28.37
C GLU A 84 -21.56 11.44 -29.13
N LEU A 85 -21.47 11.53 -30.46
CA LEU A 85 -20.61 10.63 -31.27
C LEU A 85 -19.13 10.75 -30.88
N PHE A 86 -18.73 11.87 -30.29
CA PHE A 86 -17.38 12.14 -29.80
C PHE A 86 -17.16 11.72 -28.33
N ASN A 87 -18.20 11.18 -27.66
CA ASN A 87 -18.08 10.59 -26.33
C ASN A 87 -17.51 9.18 -26.43
N PHE A 88 -16.18 9.07 -26.42
CA PHE A 88 -15.48 7.80 -26.53
C PHE A 88 -15.38 7.09 -25.19
N LYS A 89 -15.75 5.81 -25.15
CA LYS A 89 -15.48 4.95 -24.01
C LYS A 89 -13.97 4.68 -23.92
N PRO A 90 -13.28 5.07 -22.84
CA PRO A 90 -11.84 4.80 -22.71
C PRO A 90 -11.57 3.30 -22.72
N SER A 91 -10.62 2.86 -23.56
CA SER A 91 -10.14 1.49 -23.49
C SER A 91 -9.30 1.32 -22.23
N GLN A 92 -9.65 0.32 -21.40
CA GLN A 92 -8.88 0.03 -20.19
C GLN A 92 -7.45 -0.48 -20.49
N ASN A 93 -7.24 -1.03 -21.70
CA ASN A 93 -5.96 -1.50 -22.20
C ASN A 93 -5.16 -2.43 -21.25
N ARG A 94 -5.85 -3.22 -20.43
CA ARG A 94 -5.26 -4.00 -19.31
C ARG A 94 -4.08 -4.87 -19.71
N ALA A 95 -4.18 -5.61 -20.81
CA ALA A 95 -3.10 -6.48 -21.26
C ALA A 95 -1.82 -5.68 -21.60
N GLN A 96 -1.93 -4.55 -22.29
CA GLN A 96 -0.76 -3.72 -22.62
C GLN A 96 -0.13 -3.13 -21.34
N LYS A 97 -0.95 -2.74 -20.37
CA LYS A 97 -0.45 -2.20 -19.09
C LYS A 97 0.28 -3.28 -18.27
N LEU A 98 -0.22 -4.52 -18.29
CA LEU A 98 0.49 -5.65 -17.67
C LEU A 98 1.80 -5.96 -18.40
N LEU A 99 1.83 -5.97 -19.74
CA LEU A 99 3.08 -6.11 -20.49
C LEU A 99 4.06 -4.97 -20.15
N HIS A 100 3.56 -3.74 -19.96
CA HIS A 100 4.38 -2.60 -19.54
C HIS A 100 5.04 -2.85 -18.19
N TYR A 101 4.27 -3.36 -17.23
CA TYR A 101 4.79 -3.72 -15.91
C TYR A 101 5.84 -4.82 -16.00
N LEU A 102 5.56 -5.91 -16.71
CA LEU A 102 6.50 -7.02 -16.87
C LEU A 102 7.77 -6.59 -17.61
N GLY A 103 7.65 -5.76 -18.65
CA GLY A 103 8.78 -5.17 -19.36
C GLY A 103 9.63 -4.28 -18.45
N HIS A 104 8.99 -3.46 -17.60
CA HIS A 104 9.70 -2.69 -16.58
C HIS A 104 10.49 -3.59 -15.64
N LEU A 105 9.89 -4.66 -15.12
CA LEU A 105 10.60 -5.60 -14.23
C LEU A 105 11.82 -6.25 -14.91
N LYS A 106 11.70 -6.57 -16.21
CA LYS A 106 12.81 -7.15 -16.98
C LYS A 106 13.97 -6.17 -17.17
N VAL A 107 13.68 -4.89 -17.41
CA VAL A 107 14.70 -3.89 -17.71
C VAL A 107 15.28 -3.23 -16.45
N ASN A 108 14.42 -2.85 -15.51
CA ASN A 108 14.79 -2.03 -14.35
C ASN A 108 14.75 -2.80 -13.02
N GLY A 109 14.30 -4.06 -13.03
CA GLY A 109 14.16 -4.87 -11.81
C GLY A 109 12.87 -4.59 -11.02
N PRO A 110 12.76 -5.16 -9.81
CA PRO A 110 11.58 -5.09 -8.95
C PRO A 110 11.17 -3.66 -8.60
N LEU A 111 9.89 -3.34 -8.79
CA LEU A 111 9.30 -2.07 -8.31
C LEU A 111 8.99 -2.09 -6.82
N THR A 112 8.70 -3.27 -6.27
CA THR A 112 8.66 -3.49 -4.81
C THR A 112 10.10 -3.65 -4.31
N PRO A 113 10.62 -2.77 -3.44
CA PRO A 113 11.98 -2.89 -2.93
C PRO A 113 12.16 -4.20 -2.16
N LEU A 114 13.11 -5.02 -2.60
CA LEU A 114 13.49 -6.26 -1.93
C LEU A 114 14.38 -5.94 -0.73
N VAL A 115 14.28 -6.75 0.33
CA VAL A 115 15.01 -6.52 1.60
C VAL A 115 16.28 -7.37 1.69
N THR A 116 16.32 -8.48 0.94
CA THR A 116 17.44 -9.42 0.90
C THR A 116 17.75 -9.80 -0.55
N ASP A 117 18.94 -10.33 -0.78
CA ASP A 117 19.36 -10.82 -2.10
C ASP A 117 18.79 -12.20 -2.47
N LEU A 118 17.97 -12.80 -1.59
CA LEU A 118 17.34 -14.08 -1.87
C LEU A 118 16.22 -13.90 -2.91
N PRO A 119 16.24 -14.61 -4.04
CA PRO A 119 15.18 -14.51 -5.03
C PRO A 119 13.89 -15.20 -4.55
N PRO A 120 12.72 -14.77 -5.02
CA PRO A 120 11.48 -15.51 -4.78
C PRO A 120 11.57 -16.90 -5.45
N ARG A 121 11.20 -17.97 -4.73
CA ARG A 121 11.27 -19.32 -5.29
C ARG A 121 10.26 -19.55 -6.40
N ASN A 122 10.62 -20.40 -7.35
CA ASN A 122 9.68 -20.89 -8.37
C ASN A 122 8.92 -22.10 -7.84
N VAL A 123 7.88 -21.83 -7.05
CA VAL A 123 6.99 -22.84 -6.46
C VAL A 123 5.54 -22.44 -6.68
N GLN A 124 4.65 -23.44 -6.67
CA GLN A 124 3.21 -23.20 -6.72
C GLN A 124 2.56 -23.80 -5.48
N PRO A 125 2.01 -22.97 -4.57
CA PRO A 125 1.32 -23.47 -3.38
C PRO A 125 0.11 -24.33 -3.74
N VAL A 126 0.00 -25.50 -3.13
CA VAL A 126 -1.11 -26.43 -3.36
C VAL A 126 -2.27 -26.03 -2.44
N VAL A 127 -3.40 -25.65 -3.04
CA VAL A 127 -4.63 -25.33 -2.31
C VAL A 127 -5.36 -26.63 -1.95
N PRO A 128 -5.61 -26.91 -0.65
CA PRO A 128 -6.38 -28.08 -0.27
C PRO A 128 -7.83 -27.98 -0.79
N PRO A 129 -8.44 -29.09 -1.24
CA PRO A 129 -9.79 -29.07 -1.79
C PRO A 129 -10.84 -28.76 -0.72
N VAL A 130 -11.92 -28.11 -1.14
CA VAL A 130 -13.14 -27.89 -0.35
C VAL A 130 -14.37 -28.36 -1.13
N PRO A 131 -15.49 -28.69 -0.46
CA PRO A 131 -16.75 -29.02 -1.13
C PRO A 131 -17.20 -27.89 -2.08
N ALA A 132 -17.47 -28.20 -3.34
CA ALA A 132 -17.80 -27.19 -4.37
C ALA A 132 -19.23 -26.62 -4.25
N ASP A 133 -20.18 -27.39 -3.68
CA ASP A 133 -21.62 -27.11 -3.76
C ASP A 133 -22.31 -26.94 -2.40
N GLN A 134 -21.56 -26.71 -1.33
CA GLN A 134 -22.12 -26.52 0.02
C GLN A 134 -21.67 -25.18 0.58
N PRO A 135 -22.48 -24.38 1.28
CA PRO A 135 -21.96 -23.21 1.97
C PRO A 135 -21.02 -23.62 3.12
N PRO A 136 -20.05 -22.77 3.52
CA PRO A 136 -19.23 -23.05 4.69
C PRO A 136 -20.10 -23.11 5.97
N PRO A 137 -19.68 -23.88 7.00
CA PRO A 137 -20.45 -24.01 8.24
C PRO A 137 -20.65 -22.66 8.93
N ALA A 138 -21.77 -22.49 9.65
CA ALA A 138 -22.01 -21.30 10.46
C ALA A 138 -20.90 -21.12 11.51
N GLY A 139 -20.51 -19.87 11.75
CA GLY A 139 -19.47 -19.50 12.71
C GLY A 139 -19.95 -18.43 13.70
N LEU A 140 -19.04 -17.88 14.51
CA LEU A 140 -19.40 -16.85 15.49
C LEU A 140 -19.88 -15.55 14.83
N ARG A 141 -19.53 -15.31 13.56
CA ARG A 141 -20.03 -14.14 12.81
C ARG A 141 -21.54 -14.19 12.61
N ASP A 142 -22.12 -15.37 12.48
CA ASP A 142 -23.58 -15.51 12.36
C ASP A 142 -24.31 -14.98 13.60
N ILE A 143 -23.71 -15.13 14.79
CA ILE A 143 -24.26 -14.58 16.04
C ILE A 143 -24.18 -13.06 16.00
N LEU A 144 -23.03 -12.51 15.62
CA LEU A 144 -22.82 -11.07 15.51
C LEU A 144 -23.83 -10.42 14.54
N LEU A 145 -23.99 -10.98 13.34
CA LEU A 145 -24.91 -10.43 12.34
C LEU A 145 -26.39 -10.51 12.74
N LYS A 146 -26.78 -11.55 13.49
CA LYS A 146 -28.18 -11.77 13.89
C LYS A 146 -28.55 -11.08 15.19
N GLN A 147 -27.62 -10.93 16.11
CA GLN A 147 -27.89 -10.57 17.51
C GLN A 147 -27.03 -9.43 18.05
N GLY A 148 -26.04 -8.96 17.28
CA GLY A 148 -25.21 -7.80 17.62
C GLY A 148 -23.98 -8.11 18.49
N PRO A 149 -23.12 -7.09 18.72
CA PRO A 149 -21.85 -7.23 19.43
C PRO A 149 -21.94 -7.79 20.86
N GLU A 150 -22.95 -7.43 21.63
CA GLU A 150 -23.11 -7.87 23.02
C GLU A 150 -23.46 -9.36 23.09
N ALA A 151 -24.30 -9.83 22.18
CA ALA A 151 -24.63 -11.26 22.07
C ALA A 151 -23.41 -12.07 21.60
N PHE A 152 -22.62 -11.51 20.69
CA PHE A 152 -21.34 -12.09 20.29
C PHE A 152 -20.38 -12.23 21.49
N ALA A 153 -20.15 -11.17 22.26
CA ALA A 153 -19.27 -11.22 23.44
C ALA A 153 -19.76 -12.23 24.50
N LYS A 154 -21.08 -12.29 24.75
CA LYS A 154 -21.67 -13.31 25.64
C LYS A 154 -21.46 -14.73 25.12
N ALA A 155 -21.56 -14.95 23.81
CA ALA A 155 -21.29 -16.25 23.21
C ALA A 155 -19.83 -16.68 23.36
N VAL A 156 -18.89 -15.73 23.19
CA VAL A 156 -17.45 -15.94 23.42
C VAL A 156 -17.21 -16.34 24.87
N ARG A 157 -17.74 -15.58 25.84
CA ARG A 157 -17.59 -15.88 27.28
C ARG A 157 -18.18 -17.22 27.69
N LYS A 158 -19.28 -17.64 27.04
CA LYS A 158 -19.95 -18.93 27.31
C LYS A 158 -19.16 -20.13 26.75
N ASN A 159 -18.20 -19.92 25.86
CA ASN A 159 -17.38 -21.00 25.32
C ASN A 159 -16.58 -21.68 26.43
N LYS A 160 -16.62 -23.02 26.49
CA LYS A 160 -15.97 -23.77 27.57
C LYS A 160 -14.45 -23.92 27.37
N GLY A 161 -13.97 -23.86 26.14
CA GLY A 161 -12.57 -23.98 25.77
C GLY A 161 -11.88 -22.65 25.52
N CYS A 162 -10.65 -22.68 25.04
CA CYS A 162 -9.95 -21.49 24.54
C CYS A 162 -10.21 -21.33 23.04
N LEU A 163 -10.73 -20.19 22.60
CA LEU A 163 -10.86 -19.86 21.18
C LEU A 163 -9.54 -19.29 20.65
N LEU A 164 -9.32 -19.40 19.33
CA LEU A 164 -8.15 -18.81 18.68
C LEU A 164 -8.54 -17.70 17.71
N THR A 165 -7.68 -16.69 17.63
CA THR A 165 -7.62 -15.74 16.51
C THR A 165 -6.47 -16.13 15.58
N ASP A 166 -6.73 -16.33 14.30
CA ASP A 166 -5.66 -16.53 13.31
C ASP A 166 -5.11 -15.18 12.84
N THR A 167 -3.82 -14.92 13.08
CA THR A 167 -3.13 -13.68 12.66
C THR A 167 -2.34 -13.83 11.35
N THR A 168 -2.41 -14.99 10.70
CA THR A 168 -1.62 -15.32 9.50
C THR A 168 -1.80 -14.30 8.36
N PHE A 169 -2.99 -13.72 8.24
CA PHE A 169 -3.35 -12.77 7.17
C PHE A 169 -2.98 -11.32 7.49
N ARG A 170 -2.49 -11.02 8.71
CA ARG A 170 -2.14 -9.66 9.16
C ARG A 170 -0.82 -9.61 9.91
N ASP A 171 -0.80 -9.96 11.19
CA ASP A 171 0.35 -9.72 12.05
C ASP A 171 1.53 -10.65 11.73
N ALA A 172 1.25 -11.90 11.38
CA ALA A 172 2.30 -12.89 11.14
C ALA A 172 3.27 -12.46 10.03
N HIS A 173 2.73 -12.07 8.87
CA HIS A 173 3.56 -11.59 7.77
C HIS A 173 4.03 -10.15 7.95
N GLN A 174 3.34 -9.34 8.76
CA GLN A 174 3.87 -8.05 9.18
C GLN A 174 5.18 -8.22 9.96
N SER A 175 5.26 -9.22 10.84
CA SER A 175 6.45 -9.56 11.64
C SER A 175 7.54 -10.29 10.86
N LEU A 176 7.17 -11.22 9.96
CA LEU A 176 8.12 -12.12 9.32
C LEU A 176 8.55 -11.70 7.92
N LEU A 177 7.66 -11.04 7.16
CA LEU A 177 7.81 -10.83 5.72
C LEU A 177 7.60 -9.36 5.34
N ALA A 178 7.89 -8.44 6.27
CA ALA A 178 7.72 -7.00 6.10
C ALA A 178 6.34 -6.60 5.55
N THR A 179 5.28 -7.30 5.96
CA THR A 179 3.89 -7.07 5.52
C THR A 179 3.65 -7.30 4.02
N ARG A 180 4.49 -8.08 3.34
CA ARG A 180 4.46 -8.21 1.86
C ARG A 180 3.53 -9.27 1.32
N VAL A 181 2.83 -10.03 2.16
CA VAL A 181 1.89 -11.06 1.67
C VAL A 181 0.75 -10.40 0.88
N ARG A 182 0.57 -10.88 -0.35
CA ARG A 182 -0.34 -10.32 -1.35
C ARG A 182 -1.74 -10.88 -1.23
N THR A 183 -2.70 -10.09 -1.71
CA THR A 183 -4.11 -10.51 -1.82
C THR A 183 -4.23 -11.82 -2.60
N TYR A 184 -3.41 -12.00 -3.63
CA TYR A 184 -3.39 -13.17 -4.50
C TYR A 184 -3.26 -14.49 -3.73
N ASP A 185 -2.29 -14.59 -2.82
CA ASP A 185 -2.04 -15.82 -2.06
C ASP A 185 -3.02 -15.99 -0.89
N MET A 186 -3.50 -14.89 -0.30
CA MET A 186 -4.55 -14.95 0.73
C MET A 186 -5.87 -15.48 0.16
N VAL A 187 -6.26 -15.02 -1.04
CA VAL A 187 -7.50 -15.42 -1.71
C VAL A 187 -7.52 -16.90 -2.06
N LYS A 188 -6.39 -17.47 -2.49
CA LYS A 188 -6.30 -18.89 -2.87
C LYS A 188 -6.65 -19.84 -1.72
N ILE A 189 -6.21 -19.56 -0.50
CA ILE A 189 -6.47 -20.41 0.68
C ILE A 189 -7.75 -20.04 1.44
N SER A 190 -8.36 -18.89 1.13
CA SER A 190 -9.54 -18.38 1.84
C SER A 190 -10.74 -19.35 1.88
N PRO A 191 -11.12 -20.05 0.78
CA PRO A 191 -12.18 -21.05 0.86
C PRO A 191 -11.88 -22.13 1.89
N PHE A 192 -10.65 -22.64 1.95
CA PHE A 192 -10.26 -23.66 2.93
C PHE A 192 -10.45 -23.19 4.37
N MET A 193 -10.12 -21.93 4.65
CA MET A 193 -10.35 -21.30 5.95
C MET A 193 -11.83 -21.27 6.32
N ALA A 194 -12.68 -20.84 5.39
CA ALA A 194 -14.12 -20.74 5.60
C ALA A 194 -14.76 -22.10 6.00
N TYR A 195 -14.38 -23.22 5.38
CA TYR A 195 -14.97 -24.52 5.70
C TYR A 195 -14.41 -25.15 6.98
N ASN A 196 -13.11 -25.01 7.23
CA ASN A 196 -12.41 -25.85 8.20
C ASN A 196 -12.07 -25.16 9.51
N PHE A 197 -12.26 -23.85 9.59
CA PHE A 197 -11.91 -23.02 10.75
C PHE A 197 -13.08 -22.15 11.21
N SER A 198 -14.32 -22.60 11.01
CA SER A 198 -15.56 -21.89 11.38
C SER A 198 -15.70 -21.61 12.88
N ASN A 199 -14.96 -22.32 13.73
CA ASN A 199 -14.89 -22.15 15.18
C ASN A 199 -13.78 -21.21 15.66
N LEU A 200 -13.04 -20.53 14.77
CA LEU A 200 -12.16 -19.44 15.18
C LEU A 200 -12.98 -18.31 15.80
N PHE A 201 -12.42 -17.63 16.81
CA PHE A 201 -12.95 -16.38 17.32
C PHE A 201 -12.99 -15.33 16.21
N SER A 202 -11.87 -15.15 15.53
CA SER A 202 -11.74 -14.27 14.37
C SER A 202 -10.56 -14.68 13.50
N MET A 203 -10.51 -14.13 12.29
CA MET A 203 -9.28 -14.00 11.52
C MET A 203 -8.88 -12.53 11.55
N GLU A 204 -7.66 -12.25 11.98
CA GLU A 204 -7.10 -10.91 11.88
C GLU A 204 -6.51 -10.71 10.48
N VAL A 205 -7.17 -9.87 9.69
CA VAL A 205 -6.90 -9.75 8.24
C VAL A 205 -6.56 -8.33 7.80
N TRP A 206 -6.66 -7.35 8.70
CA TRP A 206 -6.64 -5.93 8.33
C TRP A 206 -6.12 -5.00 9.43
N GLY A 207 -5.90 -3.73 9.07
CA GLY A 207 -5.31 -2.75 9.98
C GLY A 207 -3.80 -2.96 10.17
N GLY A 208 -3.22 -2.33 11.20
CA GLY A 208 -1.77 -2.26 11.35
C GLY A 208 -1.10 -1.64 10.11
N ALA A 209 0.03 -2.20 9.67
CA ALA A 209 0.77 -1.72 8.49
C ALA A 209 0.18 -2.20 7.15
N THR A 210 -0.80 -3.11 7.17
CA THR A 210 -1.32 -3.70 5.92
C THR A 210 -1.95 -2.63 5.02
N PHE A 211 -2.60 -1.61 5.60
CA PHE A 211 -3.30 -0.59 4.81
C PHE A 211 -2.35 0.22 3.94
N ASN A 212 -1.29 0.80 4.52
CA ASN A 212 -0.33 1.60 3.76
C ASN A 212 0.58 0.73 2.87
N VAL A 213 1.02 -0.44 3.36
CA VAL A 213 1.91 -1.33 2.58
C VAL A 213 1.23 -1.86 1.32
N THR A 214 -0.07 -2.17 1.42
CA THR A 214 -0.84 -2.68 0.27
C THR A 214 -0.89 -1.65 -0.86
N LEU A 215 -1.10 -0.37 -0.53
CA LEU A 215 -1.06 0.73 -1.50
C LEU A 215 0.35 0.99 -2.03
N GLN A 216 1.30 1.18 -1.11
CA GLN A 216 2.62 1.71 -1.40
C GLN A 216 3.54 0.71 -2.09
N PHE A 217 3.55 -0.54 -1.63
CA PHE A 217 4.57 -1.53 -2.03
C PHE A 217 3.99 -2.70 -2.82
N LEU A 218 2.73 -3.06 -2.57
CA LEU A 218 2.07 -4.14 -3.31
C LEU A 218 1.26 -3.62 -4.51
N HIS A 219 1.02 -2.30 -4.56
CA HIS A 219 0.23 -1.65 -5.59
C HIS A 219 -1.16 -2.28 -5.75
N GLU A 220 -1.75 -2.63 -4.62
CA GLU A 220 -3.07 -3.25 -4.46
C GLU A 220 -3.97 -2.30 -3.66
N CYS A 221 -5.30 -2.44 -3.77
CA CYS A 221 -6.23 -1.69 -2.93
C CYS A 221 -6.54 -2.51 -1.65
N PRO A 222 -6.27 -1.98 -0.44
CA PRO A 222 -6.57 -2.70 0.80
C PRO A 222 -8.07 -2.97 0.97
N TRP A 223 -8.94 -2.09 0.46
CA TRP A 223 -10.39 -2.27 0.49
C TRP A 223 -10.85 -3.40 -0.44
N GLU A 224 -10.33 -3.46 -1.67
CA GLU A 224 -10.64 -4.55 -2.60
C GLU A 224 -10.15 -5.91 -2.04
N ARG A 225 -9.02 -5.93 -1.32
CA ARG A 225 -8.56 -7.09 -0.54
C ARG A 225 -9.61 -7.52 0.48
N LEU A 226 -10.03 -6.61 1.36
CA LEU A 226 -11.01 -6.88 2.41
C LEU A 226 -12.34 -7.40 1.83
N GLU A 227 -12.91 -6.69 0.86
CA GLU A 227 -14.18 -7.05 0.20
C GLU A 227 -14.09 -8.43 -0.46
N THR A 228 -12.95 -8.75 -1.07
CA THR A 228 -12.72 -10.06 -1.71
C THR A 228 -12.62 -11.18 -0.68
N LEU A 229 -11.83 -10.99 0.38
CA LEU A 229 -11.71 -11.96 1.48
C LEU A 229 -13.07 -12.18 2.14
N ARG A 230 -13.84 -11.11 2.38
CA ARG A 230 -15.15 -11.19 3.04
C ARG A 230 -16.15 -12.03 2.28
N ARG A 231 -16.12 -11.95 0.94
CA ARG A 231 -16.96 -12.75 0.06
C ARG A 231 -16.58 -14.24 0.08
N LEU A 232 -15.29 -14.55 0.23
CA LEU A 232 -14.78 -15.93 0.23
C LEU A 232 -14.88 -16.60 1.61
N ILE A 233 -14.81 -15.81 2.67
CA ILE A 233 -14.93 -16.25 4.06
C ILE A 233 -16.12 -15.49 4.61
N PRO A 234 -17.36 -16.01 4.57
CA PRO A 234 -18.55 -15.27 5.02
C PRO A 234 -18.91 -15.49 6.50
N ASN A 235 -18.34 -16.53 7.14
CA ASN A 235 -18.80 -17.12 8.40
C ASN A 235 -17.88 -16.86 9.62
N ILE A 236 -16.61 -16.49 9.40
CA ILE A 236 -15.64 -16.20 10.47
C ILE A 236 -15.56 -14.68 10.68
N PRO A 237 -15.58 -14.17 11.92
CA PRO A 237 -15.39 -12.74 12.17
C PRO A 237 -14.05 -12.23 11.63
N PHE A 238 -14.05 -11.08 10.98
CA PHE A 238 -12.83 -10.39 10.58
C PHE A 238 -12.43 -9.35 11.62
N GLN A 239 -11.20 -9.47 12.10
CA GLN A 239 -10.61 -8.55 13.05
C GLN A 239 -9.62 -7.62 12.37
N MET A 240 -9.58 -6.38 12.85
CA MET A 240 -8.51 -5.43 12.52
C MET A 240 -7.84 -4.85 13.76
N LEU A 241 -6.55 -4.52 13.62
CA LEU A 241 -5.83 -3.70 14.59
C LEU A 241 -6.05 -2.21 14.28
N PHE A 242 -6.59 -1.47 15.25
CA PHE A 242 -7.06 -0.11 15.08
C PHE A 242 -6.48 0.84 16.15
N ARG A 243 -5.83 1.93 15.74
CA ARG A 243 -5.32 2.96 16.66
C ARG A 243 -6.42 3.95 16.96
N GLY A 244 -6.79 4.14 18.23
CA GLY A 244 -7.99 4.90 18.62
C GLY A 244 -8.20 6.23 17.87
N ALA A 245 -7.29 7.18 18.04
CA ALA A 245 -7.39 8.52 17.43
C ALA A 245 -6.76 8.64 16.02
N ASN A 246 -6.18 7.55 15.49
CA ASN A 246 -5.37 7.58 14.27
C ASN A 246 -5.84 6.57 13.22
N ALA A 247 -6.79 5.70 13.57
CA ALA A 247 -7.20 4.53 12.80
C ALA A 247 -6.01 3.68 12.31
N VAL A 248 -5.66 3.81 11.04
CA VAL A 248 -4.54 3.12 10.39
C VAL A 248 -3.37 4.07 10.04
N GLY A 249 -3.54 5.38 10.23
CA GLY A 249 -2.57 6.41 9.84
C GLY A 249 -1.52 6.76 10.90
N TYR A 250 -0.60 7.68 10.56
CA TYR A 250 0.55 8.05 11.41
C TYR A 250 0.38 9.37 12.19
N SER A 251 -0.65 10.16 11.88
CA SER A 251 -1.00 11.40 12.57
C SER A 251 -2.40 11.33 13.16
N SER A 252 -2.75 12.27 14.03
CA SER A 252 -4.12 12.42 14.56
C SER A 252 -5.02 13.04 13.49
N TYR A 253 -6.29 12.64 13.48
CA TYR A 253 -7.30 13.09 12.51
C TYR A 253 -8.48 13.75 13.22
N PRO A 254 -9.25 14.61 12.51
CA PRO A 254 -10.55 15.04 12.99
C PRO A 254 -11.48 13.85 13.20
N ASP A 255 -12.34 13.92 14.22
CA ASP A 255 -13.19 12.80 14.65
C ASP A 255 -14.10 12.28 13.52
N ASN A 256 -14.57 13.16 12.62
CA ASN A 256 -15.42 12.76 11.49
C ASN A 256 -14.71 11.82 10.49
N VAL A 257 -13.37 11.88 10.42
CA VAL A 257 -12.57 10.95 9.60
C VAL A 257 -12.51 9.57 10.26
N ILE A 258 -12.37 9.53 11.59
CA ILE A 258 -12.36 8.27 12.37
C ILE A 258 -13.72 7.58 12.30
N ASP A 259 -14.80 8.33 12.50
CA ASP A 259 -16.19 7.86 12.36
C ASP A 259 -16.43 7.25 10.98
N LYS A 260 -16.13 8.01 9.91
CA LYS A 260 -16.38 7.55 8.55
C LYS A 260 -15.52 6.36 8.16
N PHE A 261 -14.28 6.29 8.66
CA PHE A 261 -13.43 5.12 8.45
C PHE A 261 -14.03 3.85 9.09
N CYS A 262 -14.54 3.95 10.31
CA CYS A 262 -15.17 2.82 11.01
C CYS A 262 -16.45 2.36 10.29
N GLU A 263 -17.31 3.31 9.88
CA GLU A 263 -18.52 3.04 9.07
C GLU A 263 -18.18 2.25 7.80
N LEU A 264 -17.20 2.73 7.02
CA LEU A 264 -16.78 2.08 5.79
C LEU A 264 -16.10 0.73 6.04
N SER A 265 -15.38 0.57 7.15
CA SER A 265 -14.73 -0.69 7.54
C SER A 265 -15.76 -1.77 7.86
N VAL A 266 -16.80 -1.46 8.66
CA VAL A 266 -17.90 -2.40 8.93
C VAL A 266 -18.64 -2.75 7.64
N LYS A 267 -18.97 -1.75 6.82
CA LYS A 267 -19.65 -1.96 5.52
C LYS A 267 -18.83 -2.85 4.57
N SER A 268 -17.50 -2.77 4.64
CA SER A 268 -16.60 -3.57 3.81
C SER A 268 -16.33 -4.97 4.38
N GLY A 269 -16.66 -5.22 5.65
CA GLY A 269 -16.69 -6.55 6.25
C GLY A 269 -15.82 -6.76 7.50
N ILE A 270 -15.29 -5.71 8.12
CA ILE A 270 -14.67 -5.80 9.45
C ILE A 270 -15.76 -5.99 10.50
N ASP A 271 -15.53 -6.93 11.41
CA ASP A 271 -16.46 -7.31 12.47
C ASP A 271 -15.92 -6.90 13.86
N VAL A 272 -14.62 -7.08 14.11
CA VAL A 272 -13.96 -6.82 15.41
C VAL A 272 -12.90 -5.73 15.26
N PHE A 273 -12.99 -4.68 16.07
CA PHE A 273 -12.01 -3.61 16.17
C PHE A 273 -11.21 -3.76 17.45
N ARG A 274 -9.95 -4.20 17.32
CA ARG A 274 -8.99 -4.16 18.42
C ARG A 274 -8.43 -2.75 18.55
N VAL A 275 -9.05 -1.95 19.42
CA VAL A 275 -8.75 -0.53 19.63
C VAL A 275 -7.64 -0.40 20.68
N PHE A 276 -6.49 0.15 20.29
CA PHE A 276 -5.38 0.43 21.20
C PHE A 276 -4.87 1.87 21.04
N ASP A 277 -4.09 2.32 22.01
CA ASP A 277 -3.30 3.55 21.92
C ASP A 277 -1.82 3.25 22.22
N SER A 278 -0.91 3.97 21.56
CA SER A 278 0.53 3.70 21.66
C SER A 278 1.16 4.04 23.01
N LEU A 279 0.44 4.80 23.84
CA LEU A 279 0.82 5.22 25.19
C LEU A 279 -0.22 4.74 26.23
N ASN A 280 -1.18 3.88 25.85
CA ASN A 280 -2.38 3.57 26.63
C ASN A 280 -3.13 4.85 27.09
N TYR A 281 -3.10 5.91 26.27
CA TYR A 281 -3.77 7.16 26.58
C TYR A 281 -5.27 7.05 26.33
N LEU A 282 -6.04 6.94 27.41
CA LEU A 282 -7.47 6.65 27.38
C LEU A 282 -8.29 7.58 26.47
N PRO A 283 -8.12 8.92 26.47
CA PRO A 283 -8.88 9.80 25.59
C PRO A 283 -8.75 9.47 24.09
N ASN A 284 -7.58 9.00 23.63
CA ASN A 284 -7.43 8.54 22.26
C ASN A 284 -8.20 7.24 22.00
N MET A 285 -8.18 6.32 22.96
CA MET A 285 -8.88 5.04 22.84
C MET A 285 -10.39 5.24 22.79
N LEU A 286 -10.95 6.10 23.65
CA LEU A 286 -12.39 6.34 23.75
C LEU A 286 -13.01 6.80 22.42
N VAL A 287 -12.36 7.69 21.69
CA VAL A 287 -12.82 8.14 20.36
C VAL A 287 -12.92 6.97 19.38
N GLY A 288 -11.91 6.10 19.36
CA GLY A 288 -11.92 4.93 18.49
C GLY A 288 -12.94 3.88 18.90
N MET A 289 -13.14 3.67 20.21
CA MET A 289 -14.14 2.77 20.77
C MET A 289 -15.56 3.25 20.41
N GLU A 290 -15.84 4.54 20.58
CA GLU A 290 -17.12 5.14 20.22
C GLU A 290 -17.39 5.03 18.72
N ALA A 291 -16.43 5.41 17.88
CA ALA A 291 -16.55 5.33 16.42
C ALA A 291 -16.81 3.91 15.93
N ALA A 292 -16.07 2.92 16.44
CA ALA A 292 -16.23 1.52 16.09
C ALA A 292 -17.58 0.96 16.56
N GLY A 293 -17.98 1.26 17.80
CA GLY A 293 -19.28 0.85 18.35
C GLY A 293 -20.45 1.46 17.60
N LYS A 294 -20.40 2.77 17.30
CA LYS A 294 -21.40 3.50 16.50
C LYS A 294 -21.54 2.93 15.08
N ALA A 295 -20.45 2.45 14.50
CA ALA A 295 -20.48 1.77 13.20
C ALA A 295 -21.08 0.35 13.25
N GLY A 296 -21.34 -0.20 14.45
CA GLY A 296 -21.88 -1.55 14.66
C GLY A 296 -20.80 -2.64 14.81
N GLY A 297 -19.54 -2.26 15.00
CA GLY A 297 -18.44 -3.20 15.21
C GLY A 297 -18.32 -3.69 16.67
N VAL A 298 -17.72 -4.86 16.85
CA VAL A 298 -17.32 -5.34 18.18
C VAL A 298 -16.11 -4.55 18.65
N VAL A 299 -16.29 -3.80 19.74
CA VAL A 299 -15.21 -3.04 20.40
C VAL A 299 -14.40 -3.96 21.31
N GLU A 300 -13.20 -4.29 20.89
CA GLU A 300 -12.18 -4.97 21.70
C GLU A 300 -11.17 -3.93 22.18
N ALA A 301 -11.25 -3.52 23.44
CA ALA A 301 -10.38 -2.50 24.01
C ALA A 301 -9.06 -3.12 24.47
N ALA A 302 -7.95 -2.69 23.87
CA ALA A 302 -6.64 -3.33 24.06
C ALA A 302 -5.69 -2.49 24.91
N ILE A 303 -5.17 -3.10 25.97
CA ILE A 303 -4.11 -2.56 26.81
C ILE A 303 -2.76 -3.03 26.27
N SER A 304 -1.91 -2.09 25.85
CA SER A 304 -0.53 -2.41 25.46
C SER A 304 0.29 -2.76 26.70
N TYR A 305 0.87 -3.96 26.73
CA TYR A 305 1.65 -4.46 27.86
C TYR A 305 3.13 -4.07 27.75
N THR A 306 3.72 -3.63 28.86
CA THR A 306 5.14 -3.32 29.02
C THR A 306 5.60 -3.60 30.45
N GLY A 307 6.91 -3.78 30.66
CA GLY A 307 7.44 -4.09 31.99
C GLY A 307 7.13 -5.53 32.43
N ASP A 308 7.01 -5.74 33.74
CA ASP A 308 6.85 -7.06 34.34
C ASP A 308 5.97 -6.99 35.60
N VAL A 309 4.71 -7.39 35.51
CA VAL A 309 3.79 -7.37 36.67
C VAL A 309 4.14 -8.39 37.75
N SER A 310 4.99 -9.37 37.44
CA SER A 310 5.49 -10.33 38.43
C SER A 310 6.67 -9.79 39.23
N ASN A 311 7.25 -8.67 38.82
CA ASN A 311 8.33 -8.01 39.56
C ASN A 311 7.75 -7.17 40.71
N PRO A 312 8.00 -7.52 41.98
CA PRO A 312 7.46 -6.76 43.13
C PRO A 312 8.05 -5.34 43.22
N GLU A 313 9.20 -5.08 42.61
CA GLU A 313 9.86 -3.76 42.60
C GLU A 313 9.33 -2.83 41.50
N ALA A 314 8.40 -3.30 40.66
CA ALA A 314 7.81 -2.48 39.60
C ALA A 314 6.98 -1.32 40.19
N LYS A 315 7.44 -0.08 39.99
CA LYS A 315 6.77 1.12 40.52
C LYS A 315 5.74 1.75 39.58
N ARG A 316 5.93 1.59 38.27
CA ARG A 316 5.10 2.22 37.22
C ARG A 316 4.09 1.20 36.69
N TYR A 317 4.50 0.38 35.73
CA TYR A 317 3.68 -0.64 35.08
C TYR A 317 3.53 -1.91 35.94
N ASN A 318 2.95 -1.75 37.13
CA ASN A 318 2.62 -2.85 38.05
C ASN A 318 1.21 -3.37 37.80
N LEU A 319 0.78 -4.40 38.55
CA LEU A 319 -0.54 -5.01 38.37
C LEU A 319 -1.69 -4.00 38.53
N ASP A 320 -1.61 -3.10 39.51
CA ASP A 320 -2.64 -2.09 39.80
C ASP A 320 -2.85 -1.12 38.62
N TYR A 321 -1.77 -0.72 37.92
CA TYR A 321 -1.87 0.07 36.69
C TYR A 321 -2.77 -0.60 35.65
N TYR A 322 -2.54 -1.90 35.39
CA TYR A 322 -3.31 -2.64 34.39
C TYR A 322 -4.77 -2.84 34.81
N LEU A 323 -5.03 -3.14 36.10
CA LEU A 323 -6.39 -3.32 36.61
C LEU A 323 -7.21 -2.02 36.55
N LYS A 324 -6.61 -0.88 36.90
CA LYS A 324 -7.29 0.42 36.82
C LYS A 324 -7.62 0.81 35.38
N LEU A 325 -6.70 0.57 34.45
CA LEU A 325 -6.97 0.84 33.04
C LEU A 325 -8.08 -0.09 32.51
N ALA A 326 -8.08 -1.36 32.92
CA ALA A 326 -9.15 -2.30 32.58
C ALA A 326 -10.52 -1.81 33.10
N ASP A 327 -10.60 -1.31 34.35
CA ASP A 327 -11.84 -0.75 34.91
C ASP A 327 -12.40 0.38 34.03
N GLU A 328 -11.54 1.31 33.59
CA GLU A 328 -11.95 2.44 32.75
C GLU A 328 -12.42 1.98 31.36
N LEU A 329 -11.76 0.98 30.76
CA LEU A 329 -12.16 0.44 29.46
C LEU A 329 -13.48 -0.34 29.53
N VAL A 330 -13.70 -1.11 30.60
CA VAL A 330 -14.97 -1.81 30.84
C VAL A 330 -16.10 -0.80 31.07
N LYS A 331 -15.85 0.25 31.86
CA LYS A 331 -16.80 1.35 32.08
C LYS A 331 -17.13 2.10 30.79
N ALA A 332 -16.19 2.14 29.84
CA ALA A 332 -16.38 2.68 28.50
C ALA A 332 -17.06 1.72 27.51
N ASN A 333 -17.75 0.67 28.00
CA ASN A 333 -18.48 -0.32 27.22
C ASN A 333 -17.62 -1.11 26.23
N ALA A 334 -16.39 -1.48 26.61
CA ALA A 334 -15.67 -2.51 25.90
C ALA A 334 -16.48 -3.83 25.89
N HIS A 335 -16.66 -4.43 24.71
CA HIS A 335 -17.29 -5.74 24.60
C HIS A 335 -16.32 -6.86 25.00
N ILE A 336 -15.04 -6.65 24.74
CA ILE A 336 -13.93 -7.58 24.99
C ILE A 336 -12.75 -6.74 25.51
N LEU A 337 -12.04 -7.26 26.50
CA LEU A 337 -10.78 -6.69 26.97
C LEU A 337 -9.61 -7.46 26.34
N ALA A 338 -8.67 -6.75 25.73
CA ALA A 338 -7.48 -7.34 25.14
C ALA A 338 -6.20 -6.93 25.86
N ILE A 339 -5.26 -7.87 26.02
CA ILE A 339 -3.89 -7.60 26.43
C ILE A 339 -2.99 -7.78 25.22
N LYS A 340 -2.43 -6.66 24.75
CA LYS A 340 -1.54 -6.61 23.60
C LYS A 340 -0.10 -6.51 24.08
N ASP A 341 0.59 -7.64 24.17
CA ASP A 341 2.04 -7.68 24.38
C ASP A 341 2.76 -7.71 23.03
N MET A 342 3.00 -6.51 22.50
CA MET A 342 3.65 -6.31 21.20
C MET A 342 5.12 -6.73 21.17
N ALA A 343 5.76 -6.87 22.33
CA ALA A 343 7.21 -7.09 22.44
C ALA A 343 7.57 -8.50 22.92
N GLY A 344 6.60 -9.30 23.37
CA GLY A 344 6.86 -10.64 23.91
C GLY A 344 7.45 -10.62 25.31
N VAL A 345 7.11 -9.62 26.13
CA VAL A 345 7.66 -9.44 27.48
C VAL A 345 6.76 -9.99 28.58
N LEU A 346 5.55 -10.46 28.26
CA LEU A 346 4.63 -11.08 29.21
C LEU A 346 5.02 -12.55 29.47
N LYS A 347 5.86 -12.74 30.48
CA LYS A 347 6.34 -14.06 30.94
C LYS A 347 5.20 -14.94 31.48
N PRO A 348 5.34 -16.28 31.52
CA PRO A 348 4.27 -17.18 31.97
C PRO A 348 3.70 -16.87 33.37
N GLU A 349 4.55 -16.58 34.37
CA GLU A 349 4.08 -16.23 35.72
C GLU A 349 3.36 -14.87 35.74
N ALA A 350 3.88 -13.89 35.02
CA ALA A 350 3.24 -12.59 34.86
C ALA A 350 1.89 -12.71 34.12
N ALA A 351 1.81 -13.56 33.10
CA ALA A 351 0.60 -13.88 32.36
C ALA A 351 -0.47 -14.48 33.28
N LYS A 352 -0.09 -15.51 34.05
CA LYS A 352 -1.00 -16.15 35.01
C LYS A 352 -1.53 -15.15 36.03
N LEU A 353 -0.65 -14.33 36.60
CA LEU A 353 -1.02 -13.31 37.59
C LEU A 353 -1.99 -12.28 36.99
N LEU A 354 -1.64 -11.69 35.84
CA LEU A 354 -2.42 -10.64 35.21
C LEU A 354 -3.81 -11.14 34.78
N ILE A 355 -3.86 -12.27 34.07
CA ILE A 355 -5.10 -12.80 33.51
C ILE A 355 -6.05 -13.29 34.62
N THR A 356 -5.52 -13.93 35.67
CA THR A 356 -6.34 -14.32 36.82
C THR A 356 -6.93 -13.08 37.50
N ALA A 357 -6.11 -12.05 37.77
CA ALA A 357 -6.59 -10.82 38.41
C ALA A 357 -7.63 -10.08 37.55
N LEU A 358 -7.45 -10.02 36.23
CA LEU A 358 -8.43 -9.43 35.31
C LEU A 358 -9.73 -10.23 35.28
N ARG A 359 -9.66 -11.57 35.26
CA ARG A 359 -10.83 -12.44 35.31
C ARG A 359 -11.60 -12.27 36.60
N ASP A 360 -10.91 -12.23 37.74
CA ASP A 360 -11.54 -12.04 39.05
C ASP A 360 -12.22 -10.67 39.16
N ARG A 361 -11.59 -9.63 38.60
CA ARG A 361 -12.12 -8.26 38.60
C ARG A 361 -13.28 -8.07 37.62
N HIS A 362 -13.25 -8.74 36.47
CA HIS A 362 -14.26 -8.65 35.42
C HIS A 362 -14.70 -10.06 34.95
N PRO A 363 -15.59 -10.75 35.70
CA PRO A 363 -15.94 -12.15 35.44
C PRO A 363 -16.72 -12.36 34.13
N ASP A 364 -17.46 -11.34 33.68
CA ASP A 364 -18.40 -11.44 32.55
C ASP A 364 -17.82 -10.99 31.21
N ILE A 365 -16.76 -10.19 31.20
CA ILE A 365 -16.15 -9.70 29.95
C ILE A 365 -15.20 -10.77 29.38
N PRO A 366 -15.24 -11.06 28.06
CA PRO A 366 -14.21 -11.86 27.44
C PRO A 366 -12.83 -11.22 27.55
N ILE A 367 -11.81 -12.04 27.77
CA ILE A 367 -10.39 -11.64 27.83
C ILE A 367 -9.67 -12.27 26.63
N HIS A 368 -9.06 -11.41 25.82
CA HIS A 368 -8.27 -11.77 24.65
C HIS A 368 -6.80 -11.43 24.89
N THR A 369 -5.87 -12.33 24.54
CA THR A 369 -4.43 -12.06 24.70
C THR A 369 -3.68 -12.26 23.39
N ALA A 370 -2.80 -11.31 23.09
CA ALA A 370 -1.98 -11.29 21.89
C ALA A 370 -0.51 -11.04 22.26
N MET A 371 0.36 -12.05 22.10
CA MET A 371 1.78 -11.96 22.47
C MET A 371 2.67 -12.89 21.64
N THR A 372 3.98 -12.85 21.86
CA THR A 372 4.92 -13.85 21.33
C THR A 372 5.31 -14.84 22.44
N GLY A 373 5.31 -16.14 22.13
CA GLY A 373 5.60 -17.23 23.09
C GLY A 373 4.46 -18.23 23.35
N VAL A 374 4.69 -19.49 23.00
CA VAL A 374 3.73 -20.60 23.21
C VAL A 374 3.42 -20.81 24.70
N ALA A 375 4.45 -20.80 25.55
CA ALA A 375 4.29 -21.06 26.99
C ALA A 375 3.36 -20.04 27.67
N SER A 376 3.55 -18.75 27.41
CA SER A 376 2.74 -17.69 28.00
C SER A 376 1.30 -17.68 27.48
N MET A 377 1.05 -18.00 26.20
CA MET A 377 -0.32 -18.14 25.67
C MET A 377 -1.07 -19.31 26.31
N ILE A 378 -0.39 -20.45 26.50
CA ILE A 378 -0.98 -21.61 27.19
C ILE A 378 -1.32 -21.21 28.64
N GLU A 379 -0.45 -20.46 29.33
CA GLU A 379 -0.76 -19.99 30.68
C GLU A 379 -1.88 -18.94 30.71
N CYS A 380 -2.00 -18.06 29.72
CA CYS A 380 -3.16 -17.17 29.58
C CYS A 380 -4.46 -17.97 29.47
N ALA A 381 -4.49 -18.98 28.60
CA ALA A 381 -5.66 -19.85 28.42
C ALA A 381 -6.04 -20.58 29.71
N LYS A 382 -5.04 -21.13 30.43
CA LYS A 382 -5.25 -21.79 31.73
C LYS A 382 -5.74 -20.83 32.82
N ALA A 383 -5.25 -19.60 32.81
CA ALA A 383 -5.63 -18.54 33.76
C ALA A 383 -7.01 -17.92 33.47
N GLY A 384 -7.64 -18.28 32.35
CA GLY A 384 -9.03 -17.90 32.04
C GLY A 384 -9.19 -16.83 30.96
N ALA A 385 -8.19 -16.63 30.11
CA ALA A 385 -8.39 -15.96 28.82
C ALA A 385 -9.34 -16.79 27.95
N ASP A 386 -10.31 -16.14 27.30
CA ASP A 386 -11.28 -16.82 26.42
C ASP A 386 -10.70 -16.98 25.01
N VAL A 387 -9.80 -16.08 24.60
CA VAL A 387 -9.20 -16.06 23.26
C VAL A 387 -7.69 -15.81 23.34
N VAL A 388 -6.92 -16.54 22.52
CA VAL A 388 -5.49 -16.26 22.30
C VAL A 388 -5.19 -16.12 20.80
N ASP A 389 -4.31 -15.18 20.45
CA ASP A 389 -3.82 -15.04 19.07
C ASP A 389 -2.80 -16.14 18.73
N ALA A 390 -2.92 -16.72 17.54
CA ALA A 390 -1.97 -17.69 17.00
C ALA A 390 -1.77 -17.47 15.49
N ALA A 391 -0.64 -17.93 14.96
CA ALA A 391 -0.39 -18.02 13.53
C ALA A 391 -0.22 -19.48 13.11
N VAL A 392 -0.54 -19.80 11.85
CA VAL A 392 -0.22 -21.14 11.30
C VAL A 392 1.27 -21.42 11.42
N ASP A 393 1.64 -22.68 11.65
CA ASP A 393 2.97 -23.05 12.15
C ASP A 393 4.12 -22.49 11.28
N SER A 394 4.00 -22.58 9.96
CA SER A 394 4.96 -22.09 8.96
C SER A 394 5.04 -20.56 8.86
N MET A 395 4.11 -19.84 9.50
CA MET A 395 4.09 -18.38 9.62
C MET A 395 4.17 -17.94 11.09
N SER A 396 4.57 -18.83 12.01
CA SER A 396 4.62 -18.59 13.44
C SER A 396 6.05 -18.49 13.98
N GLY A 397 6.18 -18.10 15.25
CA GLY A 397 7.45 -18.06 15.98
C GLY A 397 8.32 -16.86 15.64
N MET A 398 9.50 -16.79 16.27
CA MET A 398 10.38 -15.62 16.24
C MET A 398 9.64 -14.34 16.69
N THR A 399 9.40 -13.41 15.78
CA THR A 399 8.66 -12.15 16.01
C THR A 399 7.16 -12.27 15.71
N SER A 400 6.72 -13.40 15.14
CA SER A 400 5.31 -13.70 14.90
C SER A 400 4.61 -14.25 16.15
N GLN A 401 3.30 -14.42 16.05
CA GLN A 401 2.52 -15.13 17.06
C GLN A 401 2.98 -16.59 17.21
N PRO A 402 2.60 -17.24 18.32
CA PRO A 402 2.91 -18.64 18.56
C PRO A 402 2.23 -19.58 17.57
N SER A 403 2.81 -20.77 17.42
CA SER A 403 2.29 -21.82 16.55
C SER A 403 0.89 -22.25 16.99
N MET A 404 -0.05 -22.16 16.05
CA MET A 404 -1.43 -22.63 16.20
C MET A 404 -1.45 -24.12 16.53
N GLY A 405 -0.72 -24.94 15.79
CA GLY A 405 -0.65 -26.39 16.03
C GLY A 405 -0.11 -26.71 17.43
N ALA A 406 0.91 -25.98 17.90
CA ALA A 406 1.47 -26.18 19.23
C ALA A 406 0.48 -25.83 20.35
N ILE A 407 -0.26 -24.71 20.23
CA ILE A 407 -1.29 -24.33 21.21
C ILE A 407 -2.42 -25.36 21.21
N VAL A 408 -2.93 -25.74 20.04
CA VAL A 408 -4.03 -26.72 19.91
C VAL A 408 -3.64 -28.06 20.52
N ALA A 409 -2.46 -28.58 20.18
CA ALA A 409 -1.95 -29.85 20.71
C ALA A 409 -1.75 -29.80 22.23
N ALA A 410 -1.24 -28.68 22.77
CA ALA A 410 -1.00 -28.54 24.20
C ALA A 410 -2.30 -28.47 25.03
N LEU A 411 -3.40 -27.99 24.44
CA LEU A 411 -4.68 -27.84 25.14
C LEU A 411 -5.69 -28.98 24.88
N GLU A 412 -5.47 -29.83 23.87
CA GLU A 412 -6.43 -30.84 23.36
C GLU A 412 -7.07 -31.72 24.45
N ARG A 413 -6.29 -32.16 25.44
CA ARG A 413 -6.74 -33.07 26.51
C ARG A 413 -6.99 -32.36 27.84
N THR A 414 -7.32 -31.08 27.77
CA THR A 414 -7.61 -30.24 28.94
C THR A 414 -9.01 -29.65 28.83
N LYS A 415 -9.51 -29.04 29.91
CA LYS A 415 -10.76 -28.27 29.87
C LYS A 415 -10.71 -27.05 28.92
N HIS A 416 -9.52 -26.66 28.46
CA HIS A 416 -9.28 -25.51 27.59
C HIS A 416 -9.12 -25.89 26.11
N ALA A 417 -9.45 -27.13 25.72
CA ALA A 417 -9.36 -27.59 24.34
C ALA A 417 -10.06 -26.63 23.35
N THR A 418 -9.42 -26.36 22.22
CA THR A 418 -9.89 -25.37 21.23
C THR A 418 -10.97 -25.89 20.28
N GLY A 419 -11.07 -27.22 20.16
CA GLY A 419 -11.96 -27.88 19.20
C GLY A 419 -11.48 -27.81 17.74
N LEU A 420 -10.30 -27.25 17.46
CA LEU A 420 -9.72 -27.24 16.12
C LEU A 420 -9.13 -28.60 15.75
N ASN A 421 -9.26 -28.98 14.48
CA ASN A 421 -8.78 -30.25 13.96
C ASN A 421 -7.32 -30.13 13.48
N MET A 422 -6.43 -30.99 14.00
CA MET A 422 -5.01 -30.93 13.64
C MET A 422 -4.69 -31.30 12.19
N GLU A 423 -5.49 -32.17 11.55
CA GLU A 423 -5.28 -32.49 10.13
C GLU A 423 -5.56 -31.26 9.25
N ASN A 424 -6.60 -30.49 9.58
CA ASN A 424 -6.91 -29.24 8.89
C ASN A 424 -5.83 -28.18 9.10
N ILE A 425 -5.29 -28.07 10.32
CA ILE A 425 -4.14 -27.19 10.61
C ILE A 425 -2.91 -27.61 9.79
N SER A 426 -2.63 -28.91 9.68
CA SER A 426 -1.51 -29.42 8.88
C SER A 426 -1.66 -29.08 7.39
N LYS A 427 -2.86 -29.23 6.83
CA LYS A 427 -3.16 -28.84 5.43
C LYS A 427 -3.04 -27.33 5.22
N TYR A 428 -3.52 -26.53 6.17
CA TYR A 428 -3.35 -25.07 6.15
C TYR A 428 -1.87 -24.68 6.20
N ASN A 429 -1.11 -25.35 7.06
CA ASN A 429 0.32 -25.16 7.22
C ASN A 429 1.10 -25.49 5.95
N ALA A 430 0.79 -26.60 5.28
CA ALA A 430 1.45 -27.03 4.06
C ALA A 430 1.29 -26.00 2.93
N TYR A 431 0.12 -25.34 2.82
CA TYR A 431 -0.06 -24.24 1.88
C TYR A 431 0.91 -23.10 2.15
N TRP A 432 0.94 -22.61 3.39
CA TRP A 432 1.78 -21.47 3.78
C TRP A 432 3.27 -21.78 3.79
N GLU A 433 3.67 -23.04 4.03
CA GLU A 433 5.06 -23.49 3.94
C GLU A 433 5.62 -23.31 2.51
N ILE A 434 4.80 -23.56 1.50
CA ILE A 434 5.17 -23.33 0.09
C ILE A 434 4.99 -21.84 -0.27
N ALA A 435 3.89 -21.21 0.13
CA ALA A 435 3.63 -19.81 -0.20
C ALA A 435 4.67 -18.85 0.38
N ARG A 436 5.15 -19.09 1.61
CA ARG A 436 6.21 -18.31 2.26
C ARG A 436 7.50 -18.28 1.45
N GLN A 437 7.81 -19.34 0.67
CA GLN A 437 9.00 -19.37 -0.18
C GLN A 437 8.96 -18.36 -1.34
N LEU A 438 7.76 -17.91 -1.75
CA LEU A 438 7.60 -16.82 -2.71
C LEU A 438 8.07 -15.48 -2.14
N TYR A 439 8.16 -15.37 -0.81
CA TYR A 439 8.51 -14.16 -0.07
C TYR A 439 9.91 -14.21 0.55
N GLN A 440 10.78 -15.13 0.11
CA GLN A 440 12.19 -15.18 0.51
C GLN A 440 12.92 -13.82 0.46
N PRO A 441 12.67 -12.94 -0.53
CA PRO A 441 13.27 -11.61 -0.54
C PRO A 441 12.98 -10.74 0.69
N PHE A 442 11.97 -11.08 1.49
CA PHE A 442 11.49 -10.32 2.63
C PHE A 442 11.69 -11.03 3.97
N GLU A 443 12.39 -12.17 3.99
CA GLU A 443 12.53 -12.98 5.18
C GLU A 443 13.24 -12.25 6.32
N SER A 444 12.55 -12.19 7.46
CA SER A 444 13.07 -11.57 8.66
C SER A 444 14.25 -12.36 9.21
N SER A 445 14.30 -13.69 9.09
CA SER A 445 15.45 -14.47 9.59
C SER A 445 16.78 -14.18 8.87
N VAL A 446 16.72 -13.58 7.69
CA VAL A 446 17.89 -13.23 6.87
C VAL A 446 18.25 -11.76 7.05
N SER A 447 17.25 -10.89 7.14
CA SER A 447 17.43 -9.44 7.33
C SER A 447 17.62 -9.04 8.80
N MET A 448 17.07 -9.79 9.74
CA MET A 448 17.24 -9.59 11.18
C MET A 448 18.60 -10.12 11.60
N LYS A 449 19.61 -9.25 11.59
CA LYS A 449 20.71 -9.41 12.56
C LYS A 449 20.25 -9.04 13.97
N SER A 450 19.19 -8.22 14.13
CA SER A 450 18.38 -8.08 15.37
C SER A 450 17.20 -7.08 15.26
N GLY A 451 16.18 -7.38 14.44
CA GLY A 451 14.82 -6.85 14.63
C GLY A 451 14.49 -5.39 14.26
N ASN A 452 15.42 -4.57 13.77
CA ASN A 452 15.09 -3.23 13.24
C ASN A 452 15.90 -2.96 11.95
N SER A 453 15.21 -2.65 10.84
CA SER A 453 15.82 -2.33 9.54
C SER A 453 16.46 -0.93 9.46
N ASP A 454 16.05 -0.01 10.32
CA ASP A 454 16.35 1.42 10.16
C ASP A 454 17.83 1.77 10.42
N ALA A 455 18.55 0.99 11.22
CA ALA A 455 19.95 1.28 11.57
C ALA A 455 20.92 1.15 10.38
N TYR A 456 20.58 0.35 9.36
CA TYR A 456 21.44 0.16 8.19
C TYR A 456 21.41 1.37 7.24
N ALA A 457 20.29 2.10 7.18
CA ALA A 457 20.13 3.25 6.30
C ALA A 457 21.03 4.45 6.68
N LEU A 458 21.46 4.54 7.94
CA LEU A 458 22.32 5.61 8.45
C LEU A 458 23.81 5.21 8.56
N GLY A 459 24.21 4.06 8.02
CA GLY A 459 25.58 3.57 8.15
C GLY A 459 25.96 3.09 9.55
N LEU A 460 24.99 2.96 10.47
CA LEU A 460 25.19 2.45 11.83
C LEU A 460 25.05 0.92 11.92
N GLY A 461 25.10 0.22 10.79
CA GLY A 461 24.97 -1.24 10.74
C GLY A 461 26.01 -1.96 11.60
N GLU A 462 27.24 -1.44 11.66
CA GLU A 462 28.32 -1.97 12.51
C GLU A 462 28.15 -1.60 13.99
N GLN A 463 27.39 -0.56 14.32
CA GLN A 463 27.12 -0.10 15.69
C GLN A 463 25.77 -0.56 16.24
N PHE A 464 25.15 -1.59 15.63
CA PHE A 464 23.80 -1.99 16.00
C PHE A 464 23.66 -2.43 17.48
N ASP A 465 24.70 -3.04 18.04
CA ASP A 465 24.71 -3.41 19.47
C ASP A 465 24.70 -2.19 20.39
N GLU A 466 25.36 -1.10 19.99
CA GLU A 466 25.32 0.18 20.68
C GLU A 466 23.93 0.82 20.58
N VAL A 467 23.32 0.78 19.39
CA VAL A 467 21.94 1.26 19.19
C VAL A 467 20.94 0.49 20.05
N LYS A 468 21.09 -0.83 20.23
CA LYS A 468 20.23 -1.62 21.13
C LYS A 468 20.34 -1.19 22.59
N LYS A 469 21.57 -0.97 23.08
CA LYS A 469 21.80 -0.47 24.44
C LYS A 469 21.20 0.93 24.60
N MET A 470 21.48 1.80 23.62
CA MET A 470 20.99 3.17 23.61
C MET A 470 19.46 3.24 23.50
N TYR A 471 18.78 2.26 22.92
CA TYR A 471 17.33 2.19 22.89
C TYR A 471 16.71 2.07 24.29
N ALA A 472 17.38 1.35 25.21
CA ALA A 472 16.95 1.27 26.60
C ALA A 472 17.15 2.63 27.32
N GLU A 473 18.28 3.29 27.08
CA GLU A 473 18.56 4.63 27.63
C GLU A 473 17.58 5.67 27.07
N ALA A 474 17.35 5.69 25.76
CA ALA A 474 16.38 6.56 25.12
C ALA A 474 14.95 6.35 25.68
N ASN A 475 14.56 5.10 25.98
CA ASN A 475 13.30 4.83 26.65
C ASN A 475 13.23 5.49 28.04
N LEU A 476 14.29 5.41 28.83
CA LEU A 476 14.36 6.07 30.14
C LEU A 476 14.36 7.60 29.99
N ALA A 477 15.09 8.14 29.00
CA ALA A 477 15.14 9.56 28.69
C ALA A 477 13.74 10.13 28.40
N LEU A 478 12.90 9.34 27.74
CA LEU A 478 11.52 9.70 27.39
C LEU A 478 10.52 9.42 28.51
N GLY A 479 10.98 8.94 29.67
CA GLY A 479 10.13 8.70 30.84
C GLY A 479 9.57 7.30 30.92
N ASP A 480 10.31 6.28 30.45
CA ASP A 480 9.93 4.86 30.46
C ASP A 480 8.52 4.62 29.89
N ILE A 481 8.40 4.69 28.58
CA ILE A 481 7.11 4.70 27.88
C ILE A 481 6.74 3.32 27.33
N ILE A 482 5.45 3.16 27.02
CA ILE A 482 4.96 2.05 26.20
C ILE A 482 5.49 2.24 24.77
N LYS A 483 5.98 1.16 24.16
CA LYS A 483 6.72 1.18 22.88
C LYS A 483 6.03 0.32 21.82
N VAL A 484 5.12 0.93 21.10
CA VAL A 484 4.40 0.35 19.95
C VAL A 484 4.17 1.46 18.93
N THR A 485 4.02 1.16 17.65
CA THR A 485 3.94 2.21 16.63
C THR A 485 2.87 3.28 16.96
N PRO A 486 3.22 4.58 16.97
CA PRO A 486 4.50 5.18 16.59
C PRO A 486 5.54 5.39 17.72
N SER A 487 5.23 5.17 19.00
CA SER A 487 6.13 5.44 20.13
C SER A 487 7.44 4.63 20.09
N SER A 488 7.43 3.39 19.58
CA SER A 488 8.66 2.61 19.38
C SER A 488 9.62 3.25 18.37
N LYS A 489 9.09 3.85 17.29
CA LYS A 489 9.90 4.60 16.32
C LYS A 489 10.54 5.83 16.98
N ILE A 490 9.80 6.54 17.82
CA ILE A 490 10.31 7.73 18.53
C ILE A 490 11.52 7.36 19.41
N VAL A 491 11.43 6.25 20.16
CA VAL A 491 12.56 5.73 20.94
C VAL A 491 13.72 5.33 20.02
N GLY A 492 13.43 4.69 18.89
CA GLY A 492 14.44 4.29 17.89
C GLY A 492 15.18 5.46 17.27
N ASP A 493 14.46 6.50 16.84
CA ASP A 493 15.02 7.71 16.26
C ASP A 493 15.90 8.45 17.30
N LEU A 494 15.46 8.52 18.57
CA LEU A 494 16.26 9.11 19.65
C LEU A 494 17.52 8.27 19.93
N ALA A 495 17.41 6.95 19.96
CA ALA A 495 18.55 6.07 20.22
C ALA A 495 19.63 6.21 19.15
N GLN A 496 19.24 6.22 17.87
CA GLN A 496 20.17 6.43 16.76
C GLN A 496 20.82 7.83 16.84
N PHE A 497 20.03 8.85 17.16
CA PHE A 497 20.53 10.21 17.36
C PHE A 497 21.55 10.29 18.50
N MET A 498 21.29 9.62 19.63
CA MET A 498 22.20 9.59 20.77
C MET A 498 23.52 8.87 20.43
N VAL A 499 23.47 7.73 19.73
CA VAL A 499 24.69 7.03 19.26
C VAL A 499 25.51 7.91 18.32
N GLN A 500 24.86 8.48 17.30
CA GLN A 500 25.53 9.32 16.30
C GLN A 500 26.22 10.54 16.93
N ASN A 501 25.62 11.11 17.97
CA ASN A 501 26.14 12.30 18.66
C ASN A 501 26.93 11.97 19.94
N LYS A 502 27.18 10.68 20.21
CA LYS A 502 27.90 10.18 21.40
C LYS A 502 27.34 10.74 22.71
N LEU A 503 26.02 10.71 22.85
CA LEU A 503 25.29 11.23 24.00
C LEU A 503 24.96 10.12 24.99
N THR A 504 25.08 10.43 26.27
CA THR A 504 24.53 9.68 27.42
C THR A 504 23.23 10.34 27.89
N LEU A 505 22.50 9.71 28.82
CA LEU A 505 21.34 10.32 29.47
C LEU A 505 21.62 11.71 30.08
N GLU A 506 22.73 11.84 30.80
CA GLU A 506 23.12 13.07 31.48
C GLU A 506 23.45 14.16 30.46
N THR A 507 24.33 13.85 29.50
CA THR A 507 24.77 14.82 28.49
C THR A 507 23.65 15.21 27.51
N LEU A 508 22.69 14.31 27.25
CA LEU A 508 21.47 14.62 26.51
C LEU A 508 20.65 15.70 27.24
N ALA A 509 20.44 15.54 28.55
CA ALA A 509 19.66 16.48 29.36
C ALA A 509 20.36 17.83 29.56
N GLU A 510 21.68 17.82 29.71
CA GLU A 510 22.51 19.03 29.81
C GLU A 510 22.44 19.85 28.52
N ARG A 511 22.65 19.19 27.37
CA ARG A 511 22.81 19.84 26.04
C ARG A 511 21.51 19.95 25.23
N ALA A 512 20.36 19.56 25.77
CA ALA A 512 19.11 19.51 25.01
C ALA A 512 18.71 20.86 24.35
N GLU A 513 19.06 22.00 24.96
CA GLU A 513 18.80 23.34 24.39
C GLU A 513 19.67 23.67 23.18
N GLU A 514 20.76 22.94 22.95
CA GLU A 514 21.69 23.16 21.84
C GLU A 514 21.43 22.15 20.69
N LEU A 515 20.95 20.95 21.01
CA LEU A 515 20.77 19.84 20.08
C LEU A 515 19.51 19.92 19.20
N SER A 516 19.64 19.67 17.90
CA SER A 516 18.51 19.56 16.98
C SER A 516 17.97 18.14 16.93
N PHE A 517 16.90 17.87 17.68
CA PHE A 517 16.32 16.54 17.82
C PHE A 517 15.58 16.06 16.55
N PRO A 518 15.47 14.73 16.35
CA PRO A 518 14.60 14.16 15.33
C PRO A 518 13.17 14.68 15.45
N LYS A 519 12.51 14.91 14.31
CA LYS A 519 11.15 15.45 14.24
C LYS A 519 10.15 14.64 15.09
N SER A 520 10.23 13.32 15.05
CA SER A 520 9.38 12.40 15.81
C SER A 520 9.49 12.62 17.33
N VAL A 521 10.70 12.84 17.85
CA VAL A 521 10.95 13.13 19.26
C VAL A 521 10.37 14.48 19.66
N VAL A 522 10.53 15.50 18.80
CA VAL A 522 9.94 16.82 19.04
C VAL A 522 8.41 16.73 19.06
N GLU A 523 7.80 16.05 18.09
CA GLU A 523 6.35 15.88 18.01
C GLU A 523 5.78 15.10 19.19
N PHE A 524 6.48 14.07 19.66
CA PHE A 524 6.15 13.39 20.90
C PHE A 524 6.18 14.34 22.10
N MET A 525 7.26 15.11 22.27
CA MET A 525 7.37 16.06 23.37
C MET A 525 6.32 17.18 23.31
N GLN A 526 5.80 17.50 22.11
CA GLN A 526 4.67 18.42 21.95
C GLN A 526 3.36 17.82 22.47
N GLY A 527 3.22 16.50 22.53
CA GLY A 527 1.97 15.80 22.87
C GLY A 527 1.16 15.35 21.65
N LEU A 528 1.72 15.40 20.43
CA LEU A 528 0.96 15.14 19.19
C LEU A 528 0.48 13.69 19.01
N ILE A 529 1.01 12.76 19.80
CA ILE A 529 0.59 11.34 19.81
C ILE A 529 -0.17 10.94 21.09
N GLY A 530 -0.56 11.92 21.92
CA GLY A 530 -1.18 11.69 23.22
C GLY A 530 -0.22 11.91 24.40
N GLN A 531 -0.72 11.64 25.60
CA GLN A 531 0.01 11.86 26.85
C GLN A 531 0.57 10.53 27.40
N PRO A 532 1.84 10.45 27.80
CA PRO A 532 2.37 9.27 28.48
C PRO A 532 1.74 9.12 29.88
N PRO A 533 1.53 7.90 30.40
CA PRO A 533 0.80 7.66 31.65
C PRO A 533 1.35 8.37 32.89
N TYR A 534 2.65 8.65 32.91
CA TYR A 534 3.36 9.30 34.03
C TYR A 534 3.86 10.71 33.69
N GLY A 535 3.29 11.32 32.65
CA GLY A 535 3.69 12.65 32.19
C GLY A 535 5.04 12.65 31.46
N PHE A 536 5.34 13.79 30.85
CA PHE A 536 6.61 14.00 30.15
C PHE A 536 7.76 14.32 31.14
N PRO A 537 8.99 13.88 30.84
CA PRO A 537 10.14 14.21 31.66
C PRO A 537 10.50 15.70 31.56
N GLU A 538 10.45 16.42 32.67
CA GLU A 538 10.92 17.81 32.80
C GLU A 538 12.26 17.85 33.57
N PRO A 539 13.20 18.76 33.25
CA PRO A 539 13.08 19.87 32.28
C PRO A 539 13.32 19.48 30.81
N LEU A 540 13.54 18.18 30.50
CA LEU A 540 13.90 17.73 29.15
C LEU A 540 12.87 18.12 28.08
N ARG A 541 11.56 17.93 28.34
CA ARG A 541 10.48 18.37 27.43
C ARG A 541 10.61 19.85 27.11
N THR A 542 10.74 20.70 28.14
CA THR A 542 10.86 22.15 27.97
C THR A 542 12.09 22.53 27.14
N LYS A 543 13.25 21.89 27.39
CA LYS A 543 14.48 22.12 26.63
C LYS A 543 14.38 21.70 25.16
N ILE A 544 13.76 20.55 24.87
CA ILE A 544 13.57 20.06 23.49
C ILE A 544 12.62 20.98 22.71
N LEU A 545 11.55 21.47 23.36
CA LEU A 545 10.53 22.26 22.69
C LEU A 545 10.97 23.69 22.39
N ARG A 546 11.84 24.30 23.20
CA ARG A 546 12.34 25.68 23.00
C ARG A 546 11.21 26.69 22.73
N GLY A 547 10.14 26.61 23.52
CA GLY A 547 8.97 27.48 23.38
C GLY A 547 7.94 27.04 22.32
N LYS A 548 8.13 25.91 21.63
CA LYS A 548 7.07 25.31 20.80
C LYS A 548 5.82 24.99 21.63
N LYS A 549 4.65 25.11 21.00
CA LYS A 549 3.35 24.85 21.62
C LYS A 549 3.29 23.42 22.20
N LYS A 550 2.96 23.33 23.49
CA LYS A 550 2.57 22.10 24.19
C LYS A 550 1.08 21.83 23.92
N ILE A 551 0.76 20.58 23.68
CA ILE A 551 -0.60 20.06 23.54
C ILE A 551 -0.78 19.10 24.72
N ASP A 552 -1.63 19.49 25.66
CA ASP A 552 -1.87 18.70 26.87
C ASP A 552 -3.23 17.95 26.79
N ASP A 553 -4.11 18.35 25.87
CA ASP A 553 -5.37 17.68 25.53
C ASP A 553 -5.18 16.66 24.38
N ARG A 554 -6.28 16.05 23.92
CA ARG A 554 -6.26 15.09 22.81
C ARG A 554 -5.89 15.80 21.49
N PRO A 555 -4.90 15.33 20.70
CA PRO A 555 -4.41 16.08 19.54
C PRO A 555 -5.43 16.32 18.41
N GLY A 556 -6.36 15.38 18.21
CA GLY A 556 -7.45 15.53 17.22
C GLY A 556 -8.58 16.45 17.69
N GLU A 557 -8.64 16.76 18.98
CA GLU A 557 -9.68 17.60 19.56
C GLU A 557 -9.53 19.05 19.09
N GLY A 558 -10.63 19.63 18.61
CA GLY A 558 -10.63 20.98 18.04
C GLY A 558 -10.09 21.08 16.61
N MET A 559 -9.68 19.98 15.97
CA MET A 559 -9.44 19.99 14.52
C MET A 559 -10.77 20.21 13.77
N PRO A 560 -10.82 21.10 12.76
CA PRO A 560 -12.04 21.28 11.97
C PRO A 560 -12.38 19.97 11.23
N PRO A 561 -13.67 19.62 11.10
CA PRO A 561 -14.09 18.47 10.32
C PRO A 561 -13.55 18.52 8.88
N MET A 562 -13.09 17.38 8.37
CA MET A 562 -12.64 17.28 6.98
C MET A 562 -13.84 17.24 6.04
N ASP A 563 -13.84 18.07 5.00
CA ASP A 563 -14.84 18.04 3.92
C ASP A 563 -14.49 16.93 2.91
N LEU A 564 -15.07 15.76 3.11
CA LEU A 564 -14.83 14.58 2.29
C LEU A 564 -15.48 14.68 0.90
N ASP A 565 -16.57 15.44 0.74
CA ASP A 565 -17.24 15.64 -0.55
C ASP A 565 -16.43 16.56 -1.46
N LYS A 566 -15.87 17.64 -0.90
CA LYS A 566 -14.92 18.50 -1.61
C LYS A 566 -13.69 17.70 -2.03
N LYS A 567 -13.09 16.94 -1.11
CA LYS A 567 -11.92 16.10 -1.39
C LYS A 567 -12.22 15.08 -2.49
N LYS A 568 -13.42 14.49 -2.51
CA LYS A 568 -13.85 13.60 -3.58
C LYS A 568 -13.83 14.30 -4.94
N LYS A 569 -14.42 15.49 -5.07
CA LYS A 569 -14.46 16.24 -6.33
C LYS A 569 -13.05 16.55 -6.84
N GLU A 570 -12.18 17.06 -5.96
CA GLU A 570 -10.78 17.36 -6.30
C GLU A 570 -10.02 16.12 -6.79
N LEU A 571 -10.22 14.97 -6.14
CA LEU A 571 -9.56 13.72 -6.54
C LEU A 571 -10.14 13.14 -7.84
N GLU A 572 -11.45 13.25 -8.08
CA GLU A 572 -12.08 12.82 -9.33
C GLU A 572 -11.58 13.67 -10.52
N GLU A 573 -11.42 14.98 -10.33
CA GLU A 573 -10.84 15.90 -11.31
C GLU A 573 -9.36 15.56 -11.58
N LYS A 574 -8.57 15.33 -10.52
CA LYS A 574 -7.15 14.99 -10.62
C LYS A 574 -6.89 13.67 -11.36
N HIS A 575 -7.65 12.63 -11.03
CA HIS A 575 -7.40 11.27 -11.52
C HIS A 575 -8.28 10.87 -12.72
N GLY A 576 -9.21 11.73 -13.13
CA GLY A 576 -10.04 11.52 -14.32
C GLY A 576 -10.96 10.30 -14.25
N ARG A 577 -11.30 9.83 -13.04
CA ARG A 577 -12.25 8.73 -12.82
C ARG A 577 -13.15 9.00 -11.62
N LYS A 578 -14.31 8.34 -11.60
CA LYS A 578 -15.18 8.31 -10.41
C LYS A 578 -14.54 7.51 -9.28
N LEU A 579 -14.63 8.05 -8.07
CA LEU A 579 -14.06 7.47 -6.87
C LEU A 579 -15.15 6.96 -5.92
N ARG A 580 -14.85 5.84 -5.25
CA ARG A 580 -15.69 5.32 -4.16
C ARG A 580 -15.41 6.10 -2.87
N GLU A 581 -16.31 6.05 -1.90
CA GLU A 581 -16.07 6.65 -0.57
C GLU A 581 -14.80 6.09 0.09
N VAL A 582 -14.54 4.79 -0.07
CA VAL A 582 -13.32 4.13 0.43
C VAL A 582 -12.04 4.65 -0.22
N ASP A 583 -12.09 5.06 -1.49
CA ASP A 583 -10.95 5.65 -2.20
C ASP A 583 -10.63 7.04 -1.59
N VAL A 584 -11.67 7.84 -1.34
CA VAL A 584 -11.55 9.14 -0.66
C VAL A 584 -10.99 8.98 0.74
N MET A 585 -11.42 7.94 1.46
CA MET A 585 -10.92 7.63 2.81
C MET A 585 -9.44 7.22 2.80
N SER A 586 -9.01 6.41 1.83
CA SER A 586 -7.58 6.11 1.63
C SER A 586 -6.77 7.38 1.41
N SER A 587 -7.24 8.32 0.59
CA SER A 587 -6.58 9.63 0.38
C SER A 587 -6.67 10.55 1.61
N ALA A 588 -7.72 10.45 2.42
CA ALA A 588 -7.86 11.22 3.66
C ALA A 588 -6.75 10.89 4.66
N MET A 589 -6.39 9.60 4.76
CA MET A 589 -5.35 9.12 5.67
C MET A 589 -3.95 9.07 5.05
N PHE A 590 -3.85 8.76 3.76
CA PHE A 590 -2.60 8.54 3.03
C PHE A 590 -2.65 9.22 1.66
N PRO A 591 -2.66 10.57 1.60
CA PRO A 591 -2.88 11.31 0.36
C PRO A 591 -1.82 11.02 -0.70
N ARG A 592 -0.55 10.95 -0.30
CA ARG A 592 0.56 10.69 -1.22
C ARG A 592 0.53 9.26 -1.73
N GLU A 593 0.43 8.28 -0.83
CA GLU A 593 0.42 6.86 -1.20
C GLU A 593 -0.79 6.51 -2.07
N PHE A 594 -1.94 7.14 -1.83
CA PHE A 594 -3.11 6.98 -2.69
C PHE A 594 -2.88 7.58 -4.08
N ASP A 595 -2.30 8.78 -4.17
CA ASP A 595 -1.97 9.40 -5.46
C ASP A 595 -0.96 8.57 -6.26
N ASP A 596 0.09 8.09 -5.60
CA ASP A 596 1.11 7.22 -6.20
C ASP A 596 0.48 5.89 -6.68
N PHE A 597 -0.43 5.29 -5.88
CA PHE A 597 -1.19 4.11 -6.26
C PHE A 597 -2.09 4.33 -7.49
N GLU A 598 -2.81 5.45 -7.56
CA GLU A 598 -3.67 5.77 -8.70
C GLU A 598 -2.86 5.95 -9.98
N GLN A 599 -1.73 6.67 -9.92
CA GLN A 599 -0.81 6.83 -11.05
C GLN A 599 -0.23 5.48 -11.49
N PHE A 600 0.15 4.64 -10.52
CA PHE A 600 0.63 3.29 -10.78
C PHE A 600 -0.44 2.46 -11.51
N ARG A 601 -1.67 2.42 -11.00
CA ARG A 601 -2.79 1.66 -11.59
C ARG A 601 -3.15 2.18 -12.99
N GLN A 602 -3.03 3.48 -13.24
CA GLN A 602 -3.20 4.07 -14.56
C GLN A 602 -2.10 3.61 -15.54
N THR A 603 -0.86 3.44 -15.07
CA THR A 603 0.29 3.05 -15.89
C THR A 603 0.36 1.54 -16.15
N TYR A 604 0.22 0.73 -15.10
CA TYR A 604 0.51 -0.70 -15.08
C TYR A 604 -0.73 -1.61 -14.97
N GLY A 605 -1.88 -1.04 -14.62
CA GLY A 605 -3.14 -1.78 -14.59
C GLY A 605 -3.20 -2.79 -13.43
N PRO A 606 -3.91 -3.91 -13.60
CA PRO A 606 -4.28 -4.81 -12.50
C PRO A 606 -3.17 -5.81 -12.16
N VAL A 607 -2.07 -5.33 -11.57
CA VAL A 607 -0.92 -6.17 -11.17
C VAL A 607 -1.27 -7.15 -10.03
N ASP A 608 -2.38 -6.91 -9.33
CA ASP A 608 -2.98 -7.81 -8.32
C ASP A 608 -3.36 -9.19 -8.90
N LYS A 609 -3.52 -9.29 -10.22
CA LYS A 609 -3.84 -10.55 -10.93
C LYS A 609 -2.62 -11.42 -11.23
N LEU A 610 -1.41 -10.87 -11.11
CA LEU A 610 -0.18 -11.62 -11.35
C LEU A 610 0.11 -12.55 -10.16
N GLU A 611 0.62 -13.74 -10.44
CA GLU A 611 1.20 -14.63 -9.42
C GLU A 611 2.36 -13.93 -8.71
N THR A 612 2.56 -14.19 -7.42
CA THR A 612 3.51 -13.44 -6.58
C THR A 612 4.94 -13.43 -7.11
N ARG A 613 5.47 -14.56 -7.60
CA ARG A 613 6.81 -14.56 -8.21
C ARG A 613 6.88 -13.65 -9.43
N VAL A 614 5.89 -13.75 -10.32
CA VAL A 614 5.81 -12.93 -11.54
C VAL A 614 5.62 -11.45 -11.20
N PHE A 615 4.83 -11.14 -10.17
CA PHE A 615 4.68 -9.78 -9.67
C PHE A 615 6.01 -9.20 -9.18
N LEU A 616 6.83 -9.98 -8.45
CA LEU A 616 8.07 -9.50 -7.85
C LEU A 616 9.21 -9.35 -8.87
N VAL A 617 9.40 -10.34 -9.76
CA VAL A 617 10.60 -10.42 -10.63
C VAL A 617 10.30 -10.67 -12.11
N GLY A 618 9.02 -10.71 -12.49
CA GLY A 618 8.57 -11.01 -13.85
C GLY A 618 8.77 -12.47 -14.26
N PRO A 619 8.29 -12.86 -15.45
CA PRO A 619 8.51 -14.19 -16.01
C PRO A 619 9.96 -14.38 -16.46
N ASN A 620 10.47 -15.60 -16.39
CA ASN A 620 11.72 -15.96 -17.05
C ASN A 620 11.56 -15.96 -18.58
N VAL A 621 12.67 -15.93 -19.31
CA VAL A 621 12.63 -16.12 -20.77
C VAL A 621 12.01 -17.47 -21.09
N ALA A 622 11.10 -17.47 -22.07
CA ALA A 622 10.28 -18.60 -22.49
C ALA A 622 9.31 -19.16 -21.43
N GLU A 623 9.16 -18.51 -20.28
CA GLU A 623 8.16 -18.91 -19.28
C GLU A 623 6.77 -18.39 -19.67
N GLU A 624 5.82 -19.31 -19.74
CA GLU A 624 4.40 -18.99 -19.96
C GLU A 624 3.71 -18.68 -18.64
N VAL A 625 3.01 -17.55 -18.57
CA VAL A 625 2.22 -17.10 -17.42
C VAL A 625 0.77 -16.94 -17.83
N ASN A 626 -0.13 -17.58 -17.08
CA ASN A 626 -1.57 -17.41 -17.25
C ASN A 626 -2.11 -16.40 -16.24
N VAL A 627 -2.72 -15.32 -16.74
CA VAL A 627 -3.28 -14.23 -15.94
C VAL A 627 -4.78 -14.11 -16.18
N GLU A 628 -5.58 -14.54 -15.20
CA GLU A 628 -7.02 -14.33 -15.21
C GLU A 628 -7.35 -12.89 -14.79
N ILE A 629 -7.72 -12.04 -15.76
CA ILE A 629 -8.02 -10.62 -15.49
C ILE A 629 -9.48 -10.40 -15.07
N GLU A 630 -10.37 -11.32 -15.44
CA GLU A 630 -11.80 -11.39 -15.13
C GLU A 630 -12.24 -12.84 -15.33
N LYS A 631 -13.32 -13.26 -14.66
CA LYS A 631 -13.87 -14.62 -14.82
C LYS A 631 -14.03 -14.99 -16.30
N GLY A 632 -13.30 -16.01 -16.74
CA GLY A 632 -13.33 -16.49 -18.13
C GLY A 632 -12.55 -15.63 -19.15
N LYS A 633 -11.74 -14.67 -18.70
CA LYS A 633 -10.82 -13.88 -19.52
C LYS A 633 -9.39 -14.08 -19.05
N ASN A 634 -8.67 -14.92 -19.79
CA ASN A 634 -7.27 -15.26 -19.52
C ASN A 634 -6.33 -14.59 -20.52
N LEU A 635 -5.21 -14.13 -20.02
CA LEU A 635 -4.07 -13.68 -20.81
C LEU A 635 -2.96 -14.71 -20.63
N ILE A 636 -2.56 -15.35 -21.72
CA ILE A 636 -1.39 -16.20 -21.80
C ILE A 636 -0.25 -15.30 -22.26
N ILE A 637 0.70 -15.05 -21.37
CA ILE A 637 1.83 -14.14 -21.59
C ILE A 637 3.12 -14.94 -21.51
N GLN A 638 3.96 -14.85 -22.54
CA GLN A 638 5.30 -15.42 -22.51
C GLN A 638 6.33 -14.31 -22.76
N HIS A 639 7.37 -14.23 -21.93
CA HIS A 639 8.47 -13.32 -22.19
C HIS A 639 9.49 -13.96 -23.13
N LEU A 640 9.86 -13.25 -24.20
CA LEU A 640 10.71 -13.78 -25.26
C LEU A 640 12.15 -13.27 -25.15
N ALA A 641 12.36 -11.96 -25.04
CA ALA A 641 13.68 -11.34 -24.95
C ALA A 641 13.62 -9.84 -24.65
N GLU A 642 14.75 -9.28 -24.20
CA GLU A 642 15.03 -7.85 -24.17
C GLU A 642 16.06 -7.47 -25.25
N GLY A 643 15.77 -6.40 -25.98
CA GLY A 643 16.65 -5.82 -26.99
C GLY A 643 17.81 -5.02 -26.39
N LYS A 644 18.72 -4.57 -27.26
CA LYS A 644 19.81 -3.67 -26.89
C LYS A 644 19.27 -2.28 -26.55
N LEU A 645 20.04 -1.52 -25.76
CA LEU A 645 19.78 -0.13 -25.47
C LEU A 645 19.79 0.70 -26.76
N ASN A 646 18.75 1.49 -26.99
CA ASN A 646 18.65 2.40 -28.13
C ASN A 646 19.22 3.79 -27.77
N SER A 647 19.32 4.69 -28.76
CA SER A 647 19.84 6.05 -28.57
C SER A 647 18.99 6.96 -27.68
N LYS A 648 17.78 6.52 -27.30
CA LYS A 648 16.88 7.22 -26.38
C LYS A 648 16.97 6.68 -24.95
N GLY A 649 17.86 5.73 -24.68
CA GLY A 649 17.98 5.09 -23.37
C GLY A 649 16.92 4.01 -23.11
N GLU A 650 16.23 3.52 -24.14
CA GLU A 650 15.17 2.51 -24.01
C GLU A 650 15.62 1.14 -24.53
N ARG A 651 15.04 0.08 -23.97
CA ARG A 651 15.14 -1.29 -24.48
C ARG A 651 13.80 -1.76 -24.98
N GLU A 652 13.79 -2.42 -26.14
CA GLU A 652 12.58 -3.08 -26.63
C GLU A 652 12.41 -4.43 -25.92
N THR A 653 11.28 -4.66 -25.28
CA THR A 653 10.95 -5.94 -24.64
C THR A 653 9.94 -6.69 -25.50
N PHE A 654 10.16 -7.99 -25.71
CA PHE A 654 9.35 -8.84 -26.58
C PHE A 654 8.56 -9.86 -25.76
N PHE A 655 7.26 -9.93 -26.03
CA PHE A 655 6.33 -10.87 -25.40
C PHE A 655 5.49 -11.56 -26.46
N GLU A 656 5.06 -12.79 -26.17
CA GLU A 656 3.89 -13.39 -26.81
C GLU A 656 2.68 -13.18 -25.90
N LEU A 657 1.56 -12.70 -26.46
CA LEU A 657 0.30 -12.51 -25.76
C LEU A 657 -0.81 -13.21 -26.54
N ASN A 658 -1.36 -14.30 -25.99
CA ASN A 658 -2.40 -15.12 -26.62
C ASN A 658 -2.04 -15.52 -28.07
N GLY A 659 -0.81 -16.01 -28.30
CA GLY A 659 -0.31 -16.39 -29.62
C GLY A 659 0.09 -15.24 -30.54
N GLN A 660 0.09 -14.00 -30.05
CA GLN A 660 0.48 -12.82 -30.84
C GLN A 660 1.73 -12.15 -30.25
N MET A 661 2.76 -11.98 -31.07
CA MET A 661 3.94 -11.21 -30.70
C MET A 661 3.57 -9.75 -30.41
N ARG A 662 4.12 -9.23 -29.32
CA ARG A 662 4.01 -7.86 -28.84
C ARG A 662 5.41 -7.39 -28.49
N SER A 663 5.68 -6.12 -28.78
CA SER A 663 6.87 -5.47 -28.27
C SER A 663 6.53 -4.11 -27.69
N MET A 664 7.40 -3.63 -26.81
CA MET A 664 7.32 -2.28 -26.26
C MET A 664 8.67 -1.78 -25.79
N PHE A 665 8.90 -0.49 -25.99
CA PHE A 665 10.08 0.20 -25.47
C PHE A 665 9.89 0.55 -24.00
N ILE A 666 10.90 0.25 -23.21
CA ILE A 666 10.98 0.51 -21.77
C ILE A 666 12.24 1.33 -21.53
N LEU A 667 12.11 2.47 -20.85
CA LEU A 667 13.26 3.27 -20.46
C LEU A 667 14.12 2.48 -19.46
N ASP A 668 15.41 2.31 -19.78
CA ASP A 668 16.42 1.76 -18.87
C ASP A 668 16.88 2.88 -17.96
N GLN A 669 16.38 2.88 -16.72
CA GLN A 669 16.58 3.99 -15.79
C GLN A 669 18.05 4.15 -15.40
N GLU A 670 18.81 3.07 -15.31
CA GLU A 670 20.22 3.11 -14.95
C GLU A 670 21.05 3.66 -16.10
N ALA A 671 20.86 3.11 -17.30
CA ALA A 671 21.59 3.56 -18.48
C ALA A 671 21.20 5.00 -18.89
N SER A 672 19.99 5.45 -18.54
CA SER A 672 19.52 6.80 -18.86
C SER A 672 20.00 7.88 -17.91
N LYS A 673 20.59 7.55 -16.74
CA LYS A 673 21.19 8.56 -15.85
C LYS A 673 22.30 9.37 -16.54
N ASP A 674 23.00 8.73 -17.48
CA ASP A 674 24.07 9.34 -18.27
C ASP A 674 23.59 9.93 -19.62
N ILE A 675 22.32 9.69 -19.99
CA ILE A 675 21.74 10.13 -21.27
C ILE A 675 20.88 11.39 -21.01
N VAL A 676 21.49 12.56 -21.15
CA VAL A 676 20.76 13.83 -21.09
C VAL A 676 20.01 14.05 -22.41
N VAL A 677 18.74 13.63 -22.49
CA VAL A 677 17.87 13.92 -23.63
C VAL A 677 17.35 15.35 -23.50
N ARG A 678 17.89 16.27 -24.32
CA ARG A 678 17.51 17.69 -24.31
C ARG A 678 16.43 17.97 -25.36
N PRO A 679 15.40 18.80 -25.04
CA PRO A 679 14.46 19.29 -26.06
C PRO A 679 15.23 19.97 -27.18
N LYS A 680 14.77 19.87 -28.42
CA LYS A 680 15.40 20.54 -29.56
C LYS A 680 14.57 21.73 -30.02
N ALA A 681 15.24 22.79 -30.45
CA ALA A 681 14.60 23.94 -31.09
C ALA A 681 13.89 23.49 -32.38
N MET A 682 12.62 23.84 -32.50
CA MET A 682 11.81 23.43 -33.64
C MET A 682 12.10 24.28 -34.88
N PRO A 683 12.37 23.65 -36.05
CA PRO A 683 12.50 24.38 -37.31
C PRO A 683 11.21 25.16 -37.62
N GLY A 684 11.31 26.49 -37.70
CA GLY A 684 10.20 27.39 -38.01
C GLY A 684 9.72 28.28 -36.85
N ILE A 685 10.09 27.97 -35.60
CA ILE A 685 9.76 28.81 -34.44
C ILE A 685 10.96 29.70 -34.12
N LYS A 686 10.97 30.93 -34.63
CA LYS A 686 12.11 31.86 -34.48
C LYS A 686 12.44 32.21 -33.02
N GLY A 687 11.48 32.08 -32.10
CA GLY A 687 11.69 32.30 -30.67
C GLY A 687 12.37 31.15 -29.94
N GLN A 688 12.53 29.97 -30.54
CA GLN A 688 13.25 28.84 -29.93
C GLN A 688 14.71 28.83 -30.40
N ILE A 689 15.62 29.18 -29.50
CA ILE A 689 17.04 29.31 -29.79
C ILE A 689 17.76 28.04 -29.34
N GLY A 690 18.14 27.21 -30.33
CA GLY A 690 18.91 26.00 -30.12
C GLY A 690 20.42 26.22 -30.24
N ALA A 691 21.20 25.30 -29.68
CA ALA A 691 22.65 25.27 -29.86
C ALA A 691 22.99 24.97 -31.34
N PRO A 692 23.77 25.82 -32.03
CA PRO A 692 24.07 25.65 -33.46
C PRO A 692 24.98 24.46 -33.74
N MET A 693 25.76 24.01 -32.76
CA MET A 693 26.68 22.89 -32.85
C MET A 693 26.91 22.27 -31.46
N PRO A 694 27.49 21.07 -31.35
CA PRO A 694 27.81 20.48 -30.06
C PRO A 694 28.93 21.26 -29.36
N GLY A 695 28.84 21.41 -28.04
CA GLY A 695 29.83 22.13 -27.23
C GLY A 695 29.38 22.32 -25.77
N ASP A 696 30.01 23.25 -25.07
CA ASP A 696 29.71 23.59 -23.67
C ASP A 696 29.23 25.05 -23.56
N ILE A 697 28.16 25.33 -22.81
CA ILE A 697 27.73 26.71 -22.57
C ILE A 697 28.69 27.36 -21.57
N LEU A 698 29.42 28.38 -22.00
CA LEU A 698 30.35 29.12 -21.13
C LEU A 698 29.62 30.19 -20.32
N GLU A 699 28.67 30.87 -20.93
CA GLU A 699 28.01 32.03 -20.31
C GLU A 699 26.61 32.22 -20.90
N VAL A 700 25.62 32.48 -20.05
CA VAL A 700 24.30 32.96 -20.46
C VAL A 700 24.19 34.44 -20.08
N LYS A 701 23.96 35.31 -21.08
CA LYS A 701 24.02 36.77 -20.95
C LYS A 701 22.67 37.45 -20.69
N VAL A 702 21.60 36.67 -20.60
CA VAL A 702 20.23 37.15 -20.39
C VAL A 702 19.55 36.37 -19.27
N LYS A 703 18.51 36.96 -18.68
CA LYS A 703 17.66 36.33 -17.66
C LYS A 703 16.23 36.21 -18.16
N VAL A 704 15.47 35.30 -17.57
CA VAL A 704 14.03 35.19 -17.83
C VAL A 704 13.36 36.52 -17.46
N GLY A 705 12.56 37.07 -18.38
CA GLY A 705 11.92 38.38 -18.28
C GLY A 705 12.67 39.52 -18.97
N ASP A 706 13.92 39.31 -19.41
CA ASP A 706 14.68 40.36 -20.10
C ASP A 706 14.11 40.63 -21.50
N LYS A 707 14.05 41.91 -21.88
CA LYS A 707 13.78 42.31 -23.27
C LYS A 707 15.05 42.19 -24.09
N VAL A 708 14.95 41.55 -25.25
CA VAL A 708 16.07 41.33 -26.17
C VAL A 708 15.78 41.91 -27.55
N SER A 709 16.79 42.52 -28.17
CA SER A 709 16.74 43.01 -29.56
C SER A 709 17.37 42.01 -30.54
N PRO A 710 17.04 42.05 -31.84
CA PRO A 710 17.75 41.28 -32.85
C PRO A 710 19.25 41.57 -32.80
N LYS A 711 20.08 40.53 -32.99
CA LYS A 711 21.55 40.55 -32.88
C LYS A 711 22.10 40.82 -31.47
N GLN A 712 21.27 40.84 -30.43
CA GLN A 712 21.76 40.84 -29.06
C GLN A 712 22.25 39.45 -28.68
N THR A 713 23.47 39.34 -28.16
CA THR A 713 24.02 38.07 -27.69
C THR A 713 23.25 37.53 -26.50
N LEU A 714 22.83 36.27 -26.61
CA LEU A 714 22.04 35.57 -25.61
C LEU A 714 22.91 34.67 -24.73
N PHE A 715 23.81 33.90 -25.35
CA PHE A 715 24.74 33.02 -24.66
C PHE A 715 26.00 32.78 -25.49
N VAL A 716 27.06 32.30 -24.84
CA VAL A 716 28.34 31.94 -25.45
C VAL A 716 28.54 30.44 -25.28
N LEU A 717 28.87 29.74 -26.36
CA LEU A 717 29.29 28.35 -26.30
C LEU A 717 30.78 28.18 -26.64
N SER A 718 31.39 27.15 -26.08
CA SER A 718 32.71 26.63 -26.46
C SER A 718 32.52 25.36 -27.28
N ALA A 719 33.06 25.33 -28.49
CA ALA A 719 33.14 24.11 -29.28
C ALA A 719 34.55 23.98 -29.87
N MET A 720 35.20 22.84 -29.65
CA MET A 720 36.57 22.58 -30.13
C MET A 720 37.59 23.67 -29.75
N LYS A 721 37.50 24.21 -28.51
CA LYS A 721 38.31 25.33 -27.99
C LYS A 721 38.09 26.68 -28.68
N MET A 722 37.04 26.81 -29.48
CA MET A 722 36.59 28.08 -30.05
C MET A 722 35.34 28.57 -29.32
N GLU A 723 35.34 29.83 -28.93
CA GLU A 723 34.17 30.49 -28.34
C GLU A 723 33.30 31.10 -29.44
N MET A 724 32.00 30.88 -29.37
CA MET A 724 31.01 31.44 -30.30
C MET A 724 29.85 32.05 -29.53
N SER A 725 29.55 33.31 -29.85
CA SER A 725 28.37 34.01 -29.33
C SER A 725 27.15 33.65 -30.17
N VAL A 726 26.04 33.33 -29.52
CA VAL A 726 24.76 33.03 -30.15
C VAL A 726 23.80 34.18 -29.87
N ASP A 727 23.37 34.85 -30.94
CA ASP A 727 22.57 36.06 -30.87
C ASP A 727 21.07 35.80 -31.11
N SER A 728 20.23 36.71 -30.62
CA SER A 728 18.80 36.67 -30.87
C SER A 728 18.46 36.97 -32.34
N PRO A 729 17.66 36.15 -33.02
CA PRO A 729 17.17 36.42 -34.37
C PRO A 729 15.97 37.39 -34.40
N ILE A 730 15.34 37.66 -33.25
CA ILE A 730 14.09 38.44 -33.14
C ILE A 730 14.13 39.41 -31.95
N ALA A 731 13.24 40.40 -31.96
CA ALA A 731 12.93 41.20 -30.77
C ALA A 731 11.89 40.45 -29.91
N GLY A 732 11.99 40.53 -28.59
CA GLY A 732 11.02 39.90 -27.71
C GLY A 732 11.42 39.90 -26.24
N THR A 733 10.73 39.10 -25.44
CA THR A 733 11.03 38.89 -24.02
C THR A 733 11.47 37.45 -23.79
N VAL A 734 12.55 37.23 -23.04
CA VAL A 734 13.03 35.88 -22.70
C VAL A 734 11.99 35.19 -21.81
N LYS A 735 11.37 34.14 -22.33
CA LYS A 735 10.31 33.37 -21.65
C LYS A 735 10.87 32.28 -20.75
N ALA A 736 11.90 31.58 -21.22
CA ALA A 736 12.52 30.48 -20.49
C ALA A 736 13.99 30.31 -20.90
N ILE A 737 14.82 29.90 -19.94
CA ILE A 737 16.19 29.45 -20.18
C ILE A 737 16.24 27.99 -19.73
N HIS A 738 16.47 27.09 -20.69
CA HIS A 738 16.42 25.65 -20.48
C HIS A 738 17.79 25.05 -20.11
N LEU A 739 18.87 25.74 -20.47
CA LEU A 739 20.25 25.30 -20.27
C LEU A 739 21.11 26.47 -19.79
N THR A 740 22.04 26.19 -18.88
CA THR A 740 22.80 27.20 -18.13
C THR A 740 24.31 27.02 -18.29
N THR A 741 25.11 27.93 -17.71
CA THR A 741 26.58 27.82 -17.76
C THR A 741 27.07 26.47 -17.23
N GLY A 742 27.94 25.81 -17.98
CA GLY A 742 28.52 24.49 -17.69
C GLY A 742 27.80 23.32 -18.37
N ASP A 743 26.65 23.56 -19.02
CA ASP A 743 25.88 22.52 -19.69
C ASP A 743 26.50 22.08 -21.04
N LYS A 744 26.60 20.77 -21.26
CA LYS A 744 27.03 20.17 -22.55
C LYS A 744 25.90 20.06 -23.56
N VAL A 745 25.93 20.84 -24.62
CA VAL A 745 24.90 20.86 -25.67
C VAL A 745 25.24 19.98 -26.86
N GLY A 746 24.24 19.32 -27.42
CA GLY A 746 24.23 18.74 -28.76
C GLY A 746 23.61 19.70 -29.79
N PRO A 747 23.68 19.37 -31.09
CA PRO A 747 23.11 20.21 -32.15
C PRO A 747 21.59 20.35 -31.98
N GLN A 748 21.13 21.59 -32.05
CA GLN A 748 19.73 22.03 -31.92
C GLN A 748 19.13 21.89 -30.53
N ASP A 749 19.90 21.51 -29.50
CA ASP A 749 19.36 21.47 -28.14
C ASP A 749 18.88 22.87 -27.73
N LEU A 750 17.64 22.97 -27.28
CA LEU A 750 16.96 24.20 -26.95
C LEU A 750 17.62 24.85 -25.72
N VAL A 751 18.16 26.05 -25.89
CA VAL A 751 18.84 26.80 -24.83
C VAL A 751 17.91 27.86 -24.26
N ILE A 752 17.27 28.67 -25.12
CA ILE A 752 16.45 29.82 -24.71
C ILE A 752 15.16 29.89 -25.53
N GLU A 753 14.06 30.26 -24.90
CA GLU A 753 12.81 30.66 -25.56
C GLU A 753 12.57 32.16 -25.43
N ILE A 754 12.20 32.80 -26.54
CA ILE A 754 11.84 34.20 -26.65
C ILE A 754 10.38 34.29 -27.10
N GLU A 755 9.58 34.99 -26.32
CA GLU A 755 8.23 35.38 -26.69
C GLU A 755 8.30 36.68 -27.49
N GLN A 756 7.86 36.60 -28.74
CA GLN A 756 7.89 37.74 -29.67
C GLN A 756 6.86 38.77 -29.21
N GLN A 757 7.28 40.03 -29.06
CA GLN A 757 6.34 41.15 -28.91
C GLN A 757 5.89 41.55 -30.32
N GLU A 758 4.57 41.63 -30.52
CA GLU A 758 3.96 42.17 -31.75
C GLU A 758 4.36 43.63 -32.01
#